data_AF-A0A8T2SZ44-F1
#
_entry.id   AF-A0A8T2SZ44-F1
#
_cell.length_a   1.000
_cell.length_b   1.000
_cell.length_c   1.000
_cell.angle_alpha   90.00
_cell.angle_beta   90.00
_cell.angle_gamma   90.00
#
_symmetry.space_group_name_H-M   'P 1'
#
loop_
_entity.id
_entity.type
_entity.pdbx_description
1 polymer ?
#
loop_
_entity_poly.entity_id
_entity_poly.type
_entity_poly.pdbx_seq_one_letter_code
_entity_poly.pdbx_strand_id
1 'polypeptide(L)'
;MASSFGSSYSGLKCRDGIFYAGSNTHDLKKWPAQSIPIGHQGRRKCRVGVSVVRSQGADVAELQASSSGPLLVPRQRYCEATHMTIRRKTRTVNIGGVTIGSEHPIRVQTMTTTDTCDVQATVEQVMRIADKGADLVRITVQGKREADACFDIKNTLVQKGYSIPLVADIHFAPSVALRVAECFDKIRINPGNFADRRAKFETLEYTEDDYQKELEHIENVFSPLVEKCKKYGRAMRIGTNHGSLSDRIMSYYGDSPRGMVESAFEFARICRKMDYHNFLFSMKASNPVVMVQAYRLLVAEMNVVGWDYPLHLGVTEAGEGEDGRMKSAIGIGALLQDGLGDTIRVSLTEEPEYEIDPCTRLAKLGMEASRLQRGVEPFEEKHRHYFDFQRRTGELPSQKEGEEVDYRGVLHRDGSVLMSVTLQQLKNPELLYKSLATKLIVGMPFKDLATVDTILLRELPPVEDKSRLAIKRLIDVSIGVLTPLSEQLTKPLPNAMVLVTLDEFSSGAHKLLPAGTRLAITLRGDEPYEELAILKNSDAIMLLLDLPRTDKKVSRVHASRRLFEYLQENQLNFPVIHHLQYPSGTERDDLVISAGSEAGALLVDGLGDGIFLEAPDHDFEFLRTTAFGMLQGCRMRNTKTEYVSCPSCGRTLFDLQEISAEIREKTSHLPGVSIAIMGCIVNGPGEMADADFGYVGGAPGKIDLYVGKTVVKRAIAMEQATDALIQLIKDHGRWVDPPKEEE
;
A
#
# COMPACT_ATOMS: atom_id res chain seq x y z
N MET A 1 30.55 -32.72 58.77
CA MET A 1 31.13 -33.86 58.04
C MET A 1 30.96 -33.51 56.55
N ALA A 2 31.98 -33.22 55.73
CA ALA A 2 33.32 -33.85 55.56
C ALA A 2 33.17 -35.34 55.20
N SER A 3 33.90 -35.99 54.27
CA SER A 3 35.14 -35.66 53.50
C SER A 3 35.46 -36.85 52.53
N SER A 4 36.30 -36.79 51.48
CA SER A 4 36.81 -35.75 50.55
C SER A 4 37.76 -36.41 49.50
N PHE A 5 38.23 -35.67 48.48
CA PHE A 5 39.30 -36.03 47.49
C PHE A 5 38.97 -37.05 46.36
N GLY A 6 39.64 -37.03 45.19
CA GLY A 6 40.68 -36.10 44.67
C GLY A 6 40.98 -36.33 43.15
N SER A 7 41.25 -35.28 42.38
CA SER A 7 42.56 -34.88 41.75
C SER A 7 42.95 -35.64 40.46
N SER A 8 43.57 -35.07 39.40
CA SER A 8 44.52 -33.94 39.25
C SER A 8 44.28 -33.15 37.92
N TYR A 9 44.35 -31.80 37.85
CA TYR A 9 45.54 -30.90 37.68
C TYR A 9 46.40 -31.20 36.43
N SER A 10 46.79 -30.24 35.57
CA SER A 10 47.24 -28.83 35.75
C SER A 10 46.82 -27.88 34.59
N GLY A 11 46.99 -26.54 34.61
CA GLY A 11 47.31 -25.60 35.71
C GLY A 11 47.84 -24.21 35.26
N LEU A 12 47.06 -23.13 35.53
CA LEU A 12 47.49 -21.74 35.85
C LEU A 12 48.11 -20.87 34.70
N LYS A 13 48.00 -19.53 34.64
CA LYS A 13 47.55 -18.52 35.64
C LYS A 13 47.06 -17.18 35.03
N CYS A 14 46.20 -16.49 35.79
CA CYS A 14 45.78 -15.07 35.76
C CYS A 14 46.93 -14.01 35.77
N ARG A 15 46.71 -12.68 35.69
CA ARG A 15 45.67 -11.73 35.18
C ARG A 15 46.06 -10.29 35.70
N ASP A 16 45.80 -9.23 34.94
CA ASP A 16 45.69 -7.77 35.27
C ASP A 16 46.66 -7.06 36.26
N GLY A 17 47.11 -5.81 35.93
CA GLY A 17 47.41 -4.79 36.96
C GLY A 17 48.56 -3.76 36.75
N ILE A 18 48.28 -2.68 36.00
CA ILE A 18 48.71 -1.26 36.20
C ILE A 18 50.11 -0.93 36.79
N PHE A 19 50.92 -0.14 36.06
CA PHE A 19 51.84 0.87 36.64
C PHE A 19 52.01 2.10 35.73
N TYR A 20 52.38 3.24 36.31
CA TYR A 20 52.46 4.58 35.68
C TYR A 20 53.90 5.13 35.61
N ALA A 21 54.11 6.13 34.74
CA ALA A 21 55.22 7.12 34.69
C ALA A 21 56.57 6.75 34.01
N GLY A 22 57.10 7.67 33.18
CA GLY A 22 58.40 7.55 32.49
C GLY A 22 58.68 8.54 31.34
N SER A 23 58.78 9.85 31.65
CA SER A 23 59.31 10.99 30.88
C SER A 23 60.12 10.80 29.56
N ASN A 24 59.84 11.61 28.51
CA ASN A 24 60.72 12.74 28.07
C ASN A 24 60.23 13.54 26.83
N THR A 25 60.28 14.89 26.97
CA THR A 25 60.66 15.97 26.01
C THR A 25 60.79 15.70 24.49
N HIS A 26 60.45 16.57 23.53
CA HIS A 26 60.24 18.03 23.46
C HIS A 26 59.17 18.35 22.36
N ASP A 27 58.41 19.46 22.45
CA ASP A 27 58.78 20.75 21.81
C ASP A 27 57.73 21.87 22.05
N LEU A 28 58.13 23.13 21.83
CA LEU A 28 57.38 24.36 22.16
C LEU A 28 56.82 25.09 20.92
N LYS A 29 55.58 25.62 20.99
CA LYS A 29 55.26 27.05 20.68
C LYS A 29 53.79 27.47 20.86
N LYS A 30 53.58 28.36 21.84
CA LYS A 30 52.80 29.63 21.84
C LYS A 30 51.26 29.66 21.54
N TRP A 31 50.55 30.09 22.58
CA TRP A 31 49.25 30.83 22.65
C TRP A 31 49.36 32.26 22.04
N PRO A 32 48.30 33.12 21.90
CA PRO A 32 47.17 33.43 22.82
C PRO A 32 45.76 33.19 22.20
N ALA A 33 44.59 33.09 22.88
CA ALA A 33 44.02 33.55 24.17
C ALA A 33 43.10 34.79 24.06
N GLN A 34 42.04 34.82 24.91
CA GLN A 34 40.90 35.77 25.06
C GLN A 34 39.56 35.25 24.48
N SER A 35 38.38 35.38 25.14
CA SER A 35 38.08 35.80 26.53
C SER A 35 36.67 35.34 26.99
N ILE A 36 36.49 35.11 28.29
CA ILE A 36 35.20 35.09 29.02
C ILE A 36 35.33 36.19 30.10
N PRO A 37 34.25 36.82 30.62
CA PRO A 37 33.84 36.45 32.01
C PRO A 37 32.37 36.71 32.44
N ILE A 38 31.89 35.90 33.42
CA ILE A 38 30.93 36.23 34.52
C ILE A 38 29.45 36.59 34.15
N GLY A 39 28.38 36.15 34.82
CA GLY A 39 28.20 35.19 35.93
C GLY A 39 27.35 35.72 37.10
N HIS A 40 26.43 34.92 37.67
CA HIS A 40 25.93 35.12 39.06
C HIS A 40 25.23 33.89 39.68
N GLN A 41 25.07 33.90 41.02
CA GLN A 41 24.84 32.72 41.86
C GLN A 41 23.43 32.62 42.49
N GLY A 42 22.94 31.38 42.62
CA GLY A 42 22.56 30.84 43.94
C GLY A 42 21.08 30.78 44.35
N ARG A 43 20.55 29.55 44.53
CA ARG A 43 20.11 29.00 45.84
C ARG A 43 19.63 27.54 45.71
N ARG A 44 19.94 26.70 46.71
CA ARG A 44 19.48 25.30 46.81
C ARG A 44 18.14 25.21 47.55
N LYS A 45 17.21 24.38 47.06
CA LYS A 45 16.29 23.55 47.87
C LYS A 45 15.99 22.24 47.13
N CYS A 46 16.09 21.12 47.82
CA CYS A 46 15.71 19.81 47.28
C CYS A 46 14.29 19.43 47.72
N ARG A 47 13.45 18.88 46.83
CA ARG A 47 12.92 17.50 46.95
C ARG A 47 11.93 17.14 45.83
N VAL A 48 11.84 15.82 45.60
CA VAL A 48 10.91 15.06 44.74
C VAL A 48 10.96 15.38 43.24
N GLY A 49 11.78 14.61 42.51
CA GLY A 49 11.65 14.48 41.06
C GLY A 49 10.71 13.32 40.72
N VAL A 50 9.62 13.62 40.01
CA VAL A 50 8.90 12.63 39.19
C VAL A 50 9.49 12.74 37.79
N SER A 51 10.15 11.68 37.31
CA SER A 51 10.74 11.66 35.98
C SER A 51 9.67 11.50 34.92
N VAL A 52 9.22 12.61 34.33
CA VAL A 52 8.47 12.60 33.08
C VAL A 52 9.39 12.09 31.98
N VAL A 53 9.20 10.85 31.55
CA VAL A 53 9.87 10.31 30.37
C VAL A 53 9.25 11.01 29.16
N ARG A 54 9.99 11.94 28.56
CA ARG A 54 9.69 12.39 27.19
C ARG A 54 9.95 11.19 26.27
N SER A 55 8.90 10.62 25.70
CA SER A 55 9.06 9.79 24.50
C SER A 55 9.69 10.67 23.41
N GLN A 56 10.85 10.25 22.92
CA GLN A 56 11.32 10.74 21.62
C GLN A 56 10.32 10.23 20.56
N GLY A 57 9.98 11.09 19.61
CA GLY A 57 9.00 10.75 18.58
C GLY A 57 9.45 9.53 17.80
N ALA A 58 8.51 8.67 17.41
CA ALA A 58 8.71 7.84 16.25
C ALA A 58 8.76 8.78 15.04
N ASP A 59 9.95 8.96 14.46
CA ASP A 59 10.12 9.66 13.20
C ASP A 59 9.36 8.87 12.12
N VAL A 60 8.16 9.32 11.80
CA VAL A 60 7.51 8.97 10.54
C VAL A 60 8.44 9.53 9.48
N ALA A 61 9.05 8.67 8.67
CA ALA A 61 9.96 9.10 7.62
C ALA A 61 9.23 10.04 6.65
N GLU A 62 9.48 11.34 6.79
CA GLU A 62 9.13 12.31 5.76
C GLU A 62 9.82 11.85 4.47
N LEU A 63 9.03 11.55 3.44
CA LEU A 63 9.50 11.35 2.09
C LEU A 63 10.21 12.63 1.65
N GLN A 64 11.53 12.66 1.79
CA GLN A 64 12.32 13.82 1.37
C GLN A 64 12.13 14.01 -0.13
N ALA A 65 11.65 15.20 -0.51
CA ALA A 65 11.50 15.58 -1.90
C ALA A 65 12.84 15.40 -2.64
N SER A 66 12.85 14.51 -3.64
CA SER A 66 14.05 14.18 -4.40
C SER A 66 14.52 15.35 -5.25
N SER A 67 15.54 16.06 -4.76
CA SER A 67 16.31 17.12 -5.46
C SER A 67 15.52 18.36 -5.91
N SER A 68 16.09 19.53 -5.65
CA SER A 68 15.57 20.83 -6.07
C SER A 68 15.83 21.15 -7.55
N GLY A 69 15.60 20.18 -8.44
CA GLY A 69 15.59 20.37 -9.89
C GLY A 69 14.25 20.94 -10.39
N PRO A 70 14.21 21.59 -11.56
CA PRO A 70 12.95 21.99 -12.16
C PRO A 70 12.10 20.75 -12.49
N LEU A 71 10.80 20.81 -12.22
CA LEU A 71 9.82 19.77 -12.57
C LEU A 71 9.95 19.39 -14.05
N LEU A 72 10.54 18.22 -14.31
CA LEU A 72 10.86 17.76 -15.68
C LEU A 72 9.64 17.41 -16.54
N VAL A 73 8.44 17.43 -15.95
CA VAL A 73 7.18 17.19 -16.64
C VAL A 73 6.17 18.25 -16.21
N PRO A 74 5.64 19.10 -17.13
CA PRO A 74 4.44 19.89 -16.89
C PRO A 74 3.25 19.00 -16.49
N ARG A 75 2.12 19.57 -16.05
CA ARG A 75 0.86 18.80 -15.92
C ARG A 75 0.40 18.26 -17.28
N GLN A 76 0.90 17.09 -17.65
CA GLN A 76 0.56 16.38 -18.86
C GLN A 76 -0.62 15.43 -18.62
N ARG A 77 -1.59 15.47 -19.53
CA ARG A 77 -2.79 14.62 -19.51
C ARG A 77 -2.39 13.14 -19.47
N TYR A 78 -2.79 12.46 -18.40
CA TYR A 78 -2.52 11.03 -18.17
C TYR A 78 -3.75 10.14 -18.37
N CYS A 79 -4.96 10.71 -18.45
CA CYS A 79 -6.24 10.02 -18.63
C CYS A 79 -7.10 10.77 -19.66
N GLU A 80 -8.17 10.15 -20.15
CA GLU A 80 -9.02 10.80 -21.15
C GLU A 80 -9.89 11.92 -20.55
N ALA A 81 -10.38 11.77 -19.32
CA ALA A 81 -11.09 12.82 -18.60
C ALA A 81 -10.80 12.73 -17.09
N THR A 82 -10.75 13.89 -16.43
CA THR A 82 -10.55 14.04 -14.98
C THR A 82 -11.86 14.04 -14.17
N HIS A 83 -12.99 14.17 -14.87
CA HIS A 83 -14.35 14.29 -14.31
C HIS A 83 -15.25 13.09 -14.64
N MET A 84 -14.81 12.15 -15.48
CA MET A 84 -15.53 10.90 -15.74
C MET A 84 -14.58 9.77 -16.19
N THR A 85 -14.93 8.52 -15.90
CA THR A 85 -14.20 7.36 -16.42
C THR A 85 -14.43 7.20 -17.93
N ILE A 86 -13.38 7.42 -18.72
CA ILE A 86 -13.32 7.07 -20.13
C ILE A 86 -12.08 6.20 -20.34
N ARG A 87 -12.26 4.99 -20.85
CA ARG A 87 -11.15 4.07 -21.14
C ARG A 87 -10.20 4.67 -22.18
N ARG A 88 -8.91 4.77 -21.82
CA ARG A 88 -7.83 5.26 -22.68
C ARG A 88 -7.79 4.49 -24.01
N LYS A 89 -7.60 5.20 -25.12
CA LYS A 89 -7.37 4.55 -26.42
C LYS A 89 -5.98 3.89 -26.44
N THR A 90 -5.95 2.61 -26.78
CA THR A 90 -4.73 1.79 -26.90
C THR A 90 -4.82 0.88 -28.12
N ARG A 91 -3.68 0.60 -28.76
CA ARG A 91 -3.58 -0.34 -29.89
C ARG A 91 -3.91 -1.77 -29.48
N THR A 92 -4.31 -2.59 -30.45
CA THR A 92 -4.49 -4.04 -30.23
C THR A 92 -3.13 -4.76 -30.27
N VAL A 93 -2.87 -5.59 -29.27
CA VAL A 93 -1.76 -6.56 -29.17
C VAL A 93 -2.35 -7.96 -29.19
N ASN A 94 -1.76 -8.88 -29.97
CA ASN A 94 -2.23 -10.27 -30.10
C ASN A 94 -1.27 -11.23 -29.39
N ILE A 95 -1.82 -12.10 -28.53
CA ILE A 95 -1.11 -13.11 -27.76
C ILE A 95 -1.79 -14.46 -28.00
N GLY A 96 -1.27 -15.26 -28.93
CA GLY A 96 -1.79 -16.62 -29.18
C GLY A 96 -3.28 -16.68 -29.54
N GLY A 97 -3.83 -15.62 -30.15
CA GLY A 97 -5.27 -15.48 -30.45
C GLY A 97 -6.05 -14.62 -29.45
N VAL A 98 -5.53 -14.38 -28.24
CA VAL A 98 -6.13 -13.44 -27.28
C VAL A 98 -5.69 -12.02 -27.59
N THR A 99 -6.66 -11.12 -27.77
CA THR A 99 -6.45 -9.69 -28.01
C THR A 99 -6.48 -8.88 -26.72
N ILE A 100 -5.49 -7.99 -26.56
CA ILE A 100 -5.41 -6.97 -25.51
C ILE A 100 -5.44 -5.60 -26.17
N GLY A 101 -6.22 -4.68 -25.62
CA GLY A 101 -6.27 -3.27 -26.02
C GLY A 101 -7.65 -2.66 -25.82
N SER A 102 -7.79 -1.37 -26.10
CA SER A 102 -8.98 -0.55 -25.80
C SER A 102 -10.29 -1.01 -26.46
N GLU A 103 -10.18 -1.81 -27.53
CA GLU A 103 -11.30 -2.38 -28.29
C GLU A 103 -11.76 -3.75 -27.77
N HIS A 104 -11.03 -4.34 -26.82
CA HIS A 104 -11.24 -5.69 -26.28
C HIS A 104 -11.54 -5.65 -24.78
N PRO A 105 -12.23 -6.64 -24.19
CA PRO A 105 -12.36 -6.72 -22.74
C PRO A 105 -11.01 -6.67 -22.01
N ILE A 106 -10.99 -6.12 -20.79
CA ILE A 106 -9.81 -6.16 -19.93
C ILE A 106 -9.52 -7.62 -19.58
N ARG A 107 -8.37 -8.14 -20.01
CA ARG A 107 -8.03 -9.57 -19.90
C ARG A 107 -7.55 -9.96 -18.50
N VAL A 108 -8.00 -11.09 -17.98
CA VAL A 108 -7.58 -11.65 -16.68
C VAL A 108 -6.41 -12.61 -16.87
N GLN A 109 -5.37 -12.49 -16.04
CA GLN A 109 -4.24 -13.43 -16.06
C GLN A 109 -3.70 -13.74 -14.67
N THR A 110 -3.15 -14.94 -14.51
CA THR A 110 -2.51 -15.42 -13.27
C THR A 110 -1.14 -16.05 -13.60
N MET A 111 -0.47 -16.65 -12.61
CA MET A 111 0.84 -17.29 -12.74
C MET A 111 0.88 -18.63 -12.00
N THR A 112 1.54 -19.65 -12.55
CA THR A 112 1.70 -20.94 -11.88
C THR A 112 2.63 -20.87 -10.67
N THR A 113 2.30 -21.64 -9.63
CA THR A 113 3.12 -21.85 -8.42
C THR A 113 3.99 -23.11 -8.49
N THR A 114 3.68 -24.05 -9.39
CA THR A 114 4.44 -25.29 -9.60
C THR A 114 5.86 -25.07 -10.13
N ASP A 115 6.79 -25.94 -9.75
CA ASP A 115 8.08 -26.07 -10.44
C ASP A 115 7.84 -26.40 -11.91
N THR A 116 8.39 -25.59 -12.82
CA THR A 116 8.23 -25.73 -14.27
C THR A 116 8.97 -26.95 -14.83
N CYS A 117 9.92 -27.54 -14.08
CA CYS A 117 10.46 -28.86 -14.38
C CYS A 117 9.46 -30.00 -14.11
N ASP A 118 8.46 -29.81 -13.25
CA ASP A 118 7.33 -30.73 -13.13
C ASP A 118 6.29 -30.39 -14.20
N VAL A 119 6.49 -31.01 -15.37
CA VAL A 119 5.61 -30.88 -16.53
C VAL A 119 4.18 -31.29 -16.19
N GLN A 120 3.97 -32.36 -15.40
CA GLN A 120 2.64 -32.89 -15.13
C GLN A 120 1.87 -31.95 -14.19
N ALA A 121 2.47 -31.56 -13.06
CA ALA A 121 1.84 -30.63 -12.12
C ALA A 121 1.57 -29.26 -12.77
N THR A 122 2.51 -28.77 -13.60
CA THR A 122 2.33 -27.49 -14.31
C THR A 122 1.23 -27.56 -15.36
N VAL A 123 1.12 -28.65 -16.13
CA VAL A 123 0.01 -28.87 -17.07
C VAL A 123 -1.33 -28.91 -16.33
N GLU A 124 -1.41 -29.65 -15.22
CA GLU A 124 -2.64 -29.74 -14.42
C GLU A 124 -3.06 -28.38 -13.83
N GLN A 125 -2.13 -27.60 -13.27
CA GLN A 125 -2.46 -26.27 -12.74
C GLN A 125 -2.85 -25.29 -13.87
N VAL A 126 -2.19 -25.33 -15.03
CA VAL A 126 -2.59 -24.51 -16.20
C VAL A 126 -4.00 -24.88 -16.67
N MET A 127 -4.37 -26.16 -16.66
CA MET A 127 -5.74 -26.60 -16.98
C MET A 127 -6.76 -26.03 -15.99
N ARG A 128 -6.53 -26.18 -14.67
CA ARG A 128 -7.45 -25.63 -13.64
C ARG A 128 -7.61 -24.11 -13.75
N ILE A 129 -6.51 -23.40 -14.00
CA ILE A 129 -6.51 -21.95 -14.24
C ILE A 129 -7.35 -21.58 -15.48
N ALA A 130 -7.23 -22.33 -16.57
CA ALA A 130 -8.00 -22.12 -17.79
C ALA A 130 -9.50 -22.42 -17.58
N ASP A 131 -9.82 -23.54 -16.93
CA ASP A 131 -11.19 -23.94 -16.60
C ASP A 131 -11.88 -22.94 -15.65
N LYS A 132 -11.10 -22.27 -14.79
CA LYS A 132 -11.56 -21.18 -13.92
C LYS A 132 -11.77 -19.85 -14.65
N GLY A 133 -11.33 -19.72 -15.91
CA GLY A 133 -11.66 -18.60 -16.80
C GLY A 133 -10.57 -17.54 -16.98
N ALA A 134 -9.30 -17.84 -16.70
CA ALA A 134 -8.20 -16.93 -17.06
C ALA A 134 -8.02 -16.83 -18.59
N ASP A 135 -7.72 -15.64 -19.12
CA ASP A 135 -7.39 -15.46 -20.54
C ASP A 135 -5.95 -15.88 -20.87
N LEU A 136 -5.03 -15.85 -19.90
CA LEU A 136 -3.59 -16.03 -20.07
C LEU A 136 -2.97 -16.66 -18.82
N VAL A 137 -1.99 -17.56 -18.98
CA VAL A 137 -1.22 -18.13 -17.85
C VAL A 137 0.25 -17.80 -17.98
N ARG A 138 0.86 -17.30 -16.89
CA ARG A 138 2.30 -17.06 -16.79
C ARG A 138 3.02 -18.22 -16.12
N ILE A 139 4.18 -18.60 -16.66
CA ILE A 139 5.04 -19.67 -16.14
C ILE A 139 6.45 -19.09 -15.95
N THR A 140 7.11 -19.42 -14.85
CA THR A 140 8.49 -18.98 -14.58
C THR A 140 9.47 -19.81 -15.40
N VAL A 141 10.43 -19.16 -16.07
CA VAL A 141 11.52 -19.87 -16.77
C VAL A 141 12.85 -19.30 -16.33
N GLN A 142 13.57 -20.02 -15.46
CA GLN A 142 14.84 -19.56 -14.90
C GLN A 142 16.04 -19.92 -15.76
N GLY A 143 16.07 -21.15 -16.30
CA GLY A 143 17.21 -21.71 -17.01
C GLY A 143 16.78 -22.57 -18.19
N LYS A 144 17.74 -23.36 -18.67
CA LYS A 144 17.55 -24.21 -19.86
C LYS A 144 16.59 -25.39 -19.59
N ARG A 145 16.62 -25.97 -18.37
CA ARG A 145 15.78 -27.13 -18.03
C ARG A 145 14.30 -26.78 -18.08
N GLU A 146 13.94 -25.65 -17.48
CA GLU A 146 12.58 -25.11 -17.48
C GLU A 146 12.16 -24.73 -18.91
N ALA A 147 13.08 -24.18 -19.70
CA ALA A 147 12.84 -23.84 -21.10
C ALA A 147 12.62 -25.03 -22.02
N ASP A 148 13.26 -26.17 -21.76
CA ASP A 148 13.02 -27.41 -22.49
C ASP A 148 11.71 -28.08 -22.01
N ALA A 149 11.45 -28.13 -20.70
CA ALA A 149 10.16 -28.59 -20.13
C ALA A 149 8.95 -27.78 -20.64
N CYS A 150 9.14 -26.48 -20.91
CA CYS A 150 8.14 -25.60 -21.51
C CYS A 150 7.60 -26.09 -22.88
N PHE A 151 8.40 -26.84 -23.66
CA PHE A 151 7.90 -27.45 -24.91
C PHE A 151 6.96 -28.61 -24.61
N ASP A 152 7.31 -29.48 -23.66
CA ASP A 152 6.49 -30.62 -23.27
C ASP A 152 5.18 -30.17 -22.61
N ILE A 153 5.21 -29.11 -21.78
CA ILE A 153 4.01 -28.46 -21.23
C ILE A 153 3.09 -27.97 -22.36
N LYS A 154 3.61 -27.17 -23.32
CA LYS A 154 2.79 -26.64 -24.43
C LYS A 154 2.24 -27.76 -25.32
N ASN A 155 3.04 -28.76 -25.64
CA ASN A 155 2.63 -29.93 -26.43
C ASN A 155 1.53 -30.73 -25.73
N THR A 156 1.68 -30.99 -24.43
CA THR A 156 0.71 -31.76 -23.64
C THR A 156 -0.62 -31.01 -23.49
N LEU A 157 -0.58 -29.70 -23.26
CA LEU A 157 -1.78 -28.85 -23.23
C LEU A 157 -2.55 -28.91 -24.56
N VAL A 158 -1.85 -28.76 -25.69
CA VAL A 158 -2.46 -28.85 -27.03
C VAL A 158 -3.04 -30.24 -27.29
N GLN A 159 -2.36 -31.32 -26.91
CA GLN A 159 -2.88 -32.70 -27.00
C GLN A 159 -4.13 -32.93 -26.15
N LYS A 160 -4.24 -32.24 -25.00
CA LYS A 160 -5.43 -32.23 -24.12
C LYS A 160 -6.52 -31.25 -24.57
N GLY A 161 -6.33 -30.52 -25.67
CA GLY A 161 -7.29 -29.55 -26.21
C GLY A 161 -7.25 -28.15 -25.59
N TYR A 162 -6.28 -27.86 -24.72
CA TYR A 162 -6.12 -26.56 -24.08
C TYR A 162 -5.28 -25.61 -24.96
N SER A 163 -5.91 -24.52 -25.40
CA SER A 163 -5.29 -23.50 -26.27
C SER A 163 -4.94 -22.19 -25.55
N ILE A 164 -5.03 -22.15 -24.21
CA ILE A 164 -4.74 -20.94 -23.43
C ILE A 164 -3.31 -20.42 -23.73
N PRO A 165 -3.13 -19.12 -24.04
CA PRO A 165 -1.80 -18.62 -24.37
C PRO A 165 -0.88 -18.56 -23.15
N LEU A 166 0.37 -18.96 -23.35
CA LEU A 166 1.37 -19.03 -22.29
C LEU A 166 2.33 -17.83 -22.32
N VAL A 167 2.65 -17.32 -21.13
CA VAL A 167 3.54 -16.17 -20.91
C VAL A 167 4.79 -16.62 -20.17
N ALA A 168 5.98 -16.44 -20.77
CA ALA A 168 7.23 -16.84 -20.12
C ALA A 168 7.77 -15.69 -19.26
N ASP A 169 8.04 -15.92 -17.99
CA ASP A 169 8.54 -14.91 -17.06
C ASP A 169 10.07 -14.96 -16.96
N ILE A 170 10.74 -14.17 -17.80
CA ILE A 170 12.20 -14.09 -17.87
C ILE A 170 12.74 -12.94 -17.02
N HIS A 171 13.89 -13.22 -16.39
CA HIS A 171 14.72 -12.27 -15.66
C HIS A 171 16.13 -12.23 -16.28
N PHE A 172 17.12 -12.90 -15.68
CA PHE A 172 18.56 -12.77 -16.02
C PHE A 172 19.08 -13.54 -17.26
N ALA A 173 18.21 -14.11 -18.11
CA ALA A 173 18.64 -15.11 -19.09
C ALA A 173 18.16 -14.84 -20.54
N PRO A 174 18.86 -13.98 -21.31
CA PRO A 174 18.53 -13.70 -22.70
C PRO A 174 18.49 -14.95 -23.61
N SER A 175 19.42 -15.89 -23.42
CA SER A 175 19.45 -17.16 -24.18
C SER A 175 18.23 -18.05 -23.91
N VAL A 176 17.71 -18.03 -22.68
CA VAL A 176 16.47 -18.71 -22.30
C VAL A 176 15.27 -18.04 -22.96
N ALA A 177 15.19 -16.69 -22.94
CA ALA A 177 14.14 -15.93 -23.62
C ALA A 177 14.05 -16.28 -25.12
N LEU A 178 15.21 -16.36 -25.79
CA LEU A 178 15.30 -16.77 -27.19
C LEU A 178 14.75 -18.19 -27.38
N ARG A 179 15.05 -19.13 -26.49
CA ARG A 179 14.56 -20.52 -26.60
C ARG A 179 13.04 -20.60 -26.46
N VAL A 180 12.46 -19.99 -25.42
CA VAL A 180 11.01 -20.08 -25.17
C VAL A 180 10.15 -19.31 -26.18
N ALA A 181 10.70 -18.30 -26.88
CA ALA A 181 9.99 -17.59 -27.94
C ALA A 181 9.52 -18.49 -29.12
N GLU A 182 10.06 -19.71 -29.22
CA GLU A 182 9.62 -20.72 -30.19
C GLU A 182 8.29 -21.37 -29.78
N CYS A 183 8.04 -21.63 -28.49
CA CYS A 183 6.87 -22.36 -28.00
C CYS A 183 5.83 -21.51 -27.24
N PHE A 184 6.22 -20.37 -26.68
CA PHE A 184 5.35 -19.48 -25.91
C PHE A 184 4.76 -18.35 -26.76
N ASP A 185 3.60 -17.86 -26.35
CA ASP A 185 2.83 -16.86 -27.09
C ASP A 185 3.26 -15.43 -26.73
N LYS A 186 3.82 -15.24 -25.53
CA LYS A 186 4.31 -13.96 -25.02
C LYS A 186 5.52 -14.12 -24.11
N ILE A 187 6.46 -13.20 -24.19
CA ILE A 187 7.62 -13.12 -23.29
C ILE A 187 7.47 -11.92 -22.36
N ARG A 188 7.62 -12.08 -21.04
CA ARG A 188 7.90 -10.96 -20.13
C ARG A 188 9.41 -10.82 -19.98
N ILE A 189 9.89 -9.59 -20.11
CA ILE A 189 11.22 -9.18 -19.68
C ILE A 189 11.11 -8.16 -18.54
N ASN A 190 12.11 -8.13 -17.66
CA ASN A 190 12.27 -7.09 -16.65
C ASN A 190 13.49 -6.24 -17.02
N PRO A 191 13.32 -4.96 -17.41
CA PRO A 191 14.42 -4.11 -17.86
C PRO A 191 15.65 -4.13 -16.95
N GLY A 192 15.47 -3.89 -15.64
CA GLY A 192 16.58 -3.73 -14.69
C GLY A 192 17.36 -4.99 -14.34
N ASN A 193 17.06 -6.13 -14.96
CA ASN A 193 17.87 -7.36 -14.84
C ASN A 193 17.93 -8.26 -16.08
N PHE A 194 17.48 -7.79 -17.25
CA PHE A 194 17.51 -8.59 -18.48
C PHE A 194 18.89 -8.56 -19.16
N ALA A 195 19.43 -7.37 -19.36
CA ALA A 195 20.79 -7.16 -19.89
C ALA A 195 21.78 -6.91 -18.74
N ASP A 196 21.37 -6.09 -17.79
CA ASP A 196 22.14 -5.74 -16.61
C ASP A 196 22.35 -6.96 -15.69
N ARG A 197 23.52 -7.03 -15.05
CA ARG A 197 23.69 -7.92 -13.90
C ARG A 197 22.76 -7.47 -12.78
N ARG A 198 22.50 -8.37 -11.84
CA ARG A 198 21.73 -8.07 -10.64
C ARG A 198 22.28 -6.82 -9.95
N ALA A 199 21.40 -5.83 -9.74
CA ALA A 199 21.69 -4.61 -9.00
C ALA A 199 22.35 -4.92 -7.66
N LYS A 200 23.40 -4.18 -7.34
CA LYS A 200 24.11 -4.27 -6.06
C LYS A 200 23.65 -3.21 -5.06
N PHE A 201 22.89 -2.21 -5.50
CA PHE A 201 22.53 -1.02 -4.71
C PHE A 201 23.75 -0.17 -4.34
N GLU A 202 24.81 -0.22 -5.15
CA GLU A 202 26.00 0.65 -5.06
C GLU A 202 25.69 1.95 -5.85
N THR A 203 25.82 3.13 -5.22
CA THR A 203 25.71 4.41 -5.94
C THR A 203 26.97 4.63 -6.77
N LEU A 204 26.82 4.56 -8.09
CA LEU A 204 27.90 4.78 -9.04
C LEU A 204 27.74 6.15 -9.70
N GLU A 205 28.81 6.95 -9.74
CA GLU A 205 28.88 8.13 -10.61
C GLU A 205 29.10 7.65 -12.05
N TYR A 206 28.15 7.95 -12.92
CA TYR A 206 28.25 7.69 -14.36
C TYR A 206 28.58 8.99 -15.09
N THR A 207 29.47 8.94 -16.07
CA THR A 207 29.52 9.99 -17.09
C THR A 207 28.42 9.76 -18.14
N GLU A 208 28.10 10.79 -18.92
CA GLU A 208 27.16 10.65 -20.06
C GLU A 208 27.65 9.59 -21.06
N ASP A 209 28.97 9.53 -21.31
CA ASP A 209 29.58 8.55 -22.22
C ASP A 209 29.45 7.11 -21.70
N ASP A 210 29.53 6.91 -20.37
CA ASP A 210 29.27 5.60 -19.74
C ASP A 210 27.79 5.22 -19.84
N TYR A 211 26.88 6.18 -19.67
CA TYR A 211 25.44 5.93 -19.81
C TYR A 211 25.06 5.53 -21.24
N GLN A 212 25.62 6.19 -22.27
CA GLN A 212 25.38 5.81 -23.66
C GLN A 212 25.93 4.41 -23.99
N LYS A 213 27.12 4.03 -23.48
CA LYS A 213 27.66 2.66 -23.65
C LYS A 213 26.77 1.58 -23.03
N GLU A 214 26.16 1.86 -21.88
CA GLU A 214 25.20 0.96 -21.25
C GLU A 214 23.94 0.78 -22.12
N LEU A 215 23.42 1.86 -22.72
CA LEU A 215 22.30 1.79 -23.67
C LEU A 215 22.66 0.97 -24.92
N GLU A 216 23.87 1.15 -25.48
CA GLU A 216 24.37 0.32 -26.58
C GLU A 216 24.49 -1.16 -26.17
N HIS A 217 24.94 -1.45 -24.96
CA HIS A 217 25.01 -2.83 -24.45
C HIS A 217 23.62 -3.47 -24.38
N ILE A 218 22.63 -2.76 -23.83
CA ILE A 218 21.24 -3.21 -23.75
C ILE A 218 20.68 -3.47 -25.15
N GLU A 219 20.90 -2.57 -26.11
CA GLU A 219 20.46 -2.76 -27.50
C GLU A 219 21.06 -4.04 -28.10
N ASN A 220 22.37 -4.26 -27.93
CA ASN A 220 23.04 -5.47 -28.44
C ASN A 220 22.51 -6.78 -27.81
N VAL A 221 22.19 -6.78 -26.52
CA VAL A 221 21.68 -7.97 -25.81
C VAL A 221 20.19 -8.22 -26.08
N PHE A 222 19.40 -7.17 -26.25
CA PHE A 222 17.94 -7.24 -26.37
C PHE A 222 17.44 -7.41 -27.81
N SER A 223 18.11 -6.80 -28.79
CA SER A 223 17.71 -6.86 -30.21
C SER A 223 17.46 -8.28 -30.75
N PRO A 224 18.29 -9.31 -30.45
CA PRO A 224 18.02 -10.67 -30.91
C PRO A 224 16.67 -11.24 -30.43
N LEU A 225 16.20 -10.84 -29.25
CA LEU A 225 14.89 -11.25 -28.74
C LEU A 225 13.75 -10.52 -29.48
N VAL A 226 13.94 -9.24 -29.79
CA VAL A 226 12.98 -8.44 -30.56
C VAL A 226 12.82 -9.01 -31.97
N GLU A 227 13.92 -9.33 -32.67
CA GLU A 227 13.89 -10.00 -33.97
C GLU A 227 13.14 -11.34 -33.91
N LYS A 228 13.43 -12.15 -32.88
CA LYS A 228 12.80 -13.46 -32.72
C LYS A 228 11.31 -13.34 -32.42
N CYS A 229 10.90 -12.39 -31.57
CA CYS A 229 9.50 -12.11 -31.32
C CYS A 229 8.78 -11.61 -32.59
N LYS A 230 9.41 -10.73 -33.38
CA LYS A 230 8.89 -10.25 -34.67
C LYS A 230 8.73 -11.41 -35.67
N LYS A 231 9.73 -12.29 -35.79
CA LYS A 231 9.72 -13.48 -36.67
C LYS A 231 8.60 -14.47 -36.36
N TYR A 232 8.36 -14.76 -35.08
CA TYR A 232 7.36 -15.75 -34.65
C TYR A 232 6.00 -15.13 -34.28
N GLY A 233 5.80 -13.82 -34.49
CA GLY A 233 4.57 -13.12 -34.14
C GLY A 233 4.25 -13.14 -32.65
N ARG A 234 5.27 -13.26 -31.78
CA ARG A 234 5.09 -13.29 -30.32
C ARG A 234 4.80 -11.89 -29.79
N ALA A 235 4.17 -11.83 -28.62
CA ALA A 235 4.00 -10.59 -27.89
C ALA A 235 5.10 -10.41 -26.83
N MET A 236 5.27 -9.17 -26.34
CA MET A 236 6.16 -8.90 -25.22
C MET A 236 5.48 -8.08 -24.11
N ARG A 237 5.84 -8.33 -22.84
CA ARG A 237 5.61 -7.39 -21.74
C ARG A 237 6.95 -6.83 -21.27
N ILE A 238 7.15 -5.52 -21.45
CA ILE A 238 8.24 -4.76 -20.84
C ILE A 238 7.73 -4.37 -19.45
N GLY A 239 8.20 -5.07 -18.41
CA GLY A 239 7.60 -4.98 -17.08
C GLY A 239 8.60 -4.69 -15.97
N THR A 240 8.65 -3.42 -15.55
CA THR A 240 9.49 -2.93 -14.45
C THR A 240 8.81 -3.20 -13.10
N ASN A 241 9.56 -3.76 -12.15
CA ASN A 241 9.15 -3.81 -10.74
C ASN A 241 10.04 -2.83 -9.94
N HIS A 242 9.45 -2.05 -9.03
CA HIS A 242 10.11 -1.01 -8.22
C HIS A 242 11.40 -1.51 -7.56
N GLY A 243 11.32 -2.64 -6.85
CA GLY A 243 12.47 -3.26 -6.20
C GLY A 243 13.58 -3.80 -7.11
N SER A 244 13.45 -3.69 -8.45
CA SER A 244 14.37 -4.32 -9.41
C SER A 244 14.92 -3.37 -10.47
N LEU A 245 14.96 -2.08 -10.17
CA LEU A 245 15.68 -1.10 -10.99
C LEU A 245 17.18 -1.45 -11.04
N SER A 246 17.82 -1.18 -12.18
CA SER A 246 19.27 -1.37 -12.31
C SER A 246 20.04 -0.28 -11.59
N ASP A 247 21.30 -0.56 -11.21
CA ASP A 247 22.17 0.42 -10.52
C ASP A 247 22.29 1.73 -11.33
N ARG A 248 22.33 1.64 -12.67
CA ARG A 248 22.27 2.77 -13.61
C ARG A 248 21.03 3.64 -13.42
N ILE A 249 19.84 3.03 -13.44
CA ILE A 249 18.57 3.77 -13.27
C ILE A 249 18.48 4.37 -11.86
N MET A 250 18.91 3.64 -10.83
CA MET A 250 18.92 4.15 -9.45
C MET A 250 19.88 5.34 -9.28
N SER A 251 21.07 5.31 -9.89
CA SER A 251 22.01 6.45 -9.87
C SER A 251 21.45 7.71 -10.54
N TYR A 252 20.77 7.58 -11.68
CA TYR A 252 20.27 8.73 -12.46
C TYR A 252 18.91 9.27 -12.00
N TYR A 253 17.99 8.39 -11.61
CA TYR A 253 16.57 8.75 -11.35
C TYR A 253 16.10 8.38 -9.94
N GLY A 254 16.94 7.76 -9.11
CA GLY A 254 16.57 7.26 -7.79
C GLY A 254 15.63 6.06 -7.81
N ASP A 255 15.29 5.58 -6.62
CA ASP A 255 14.23 4.58 -6.37
C ASP A 255 12.87 5.30 -6.47
N SER A 256 12.41 5.55 -7.71
CA SER A 256 11.31 6.49 -7.99
C SER A 256 10.37 6.04 -9.12
N PRO A 257 9.12 6.57 -9.18
CA PRO A 257 8.23 6.38 -10.32
C PRO A 257 8.86 6.80 -11.66
N ARG A 258 9.73 7.83 -11.69
CA ARG A 258 10.43 8.23 -12.92
C ARG A 258 11.46 7.18 -13.35
N GLY A 259 12.24 6.65 -12.41
CA GLY A 259 13.18 5.55 -12.67
C GLY A 259 12.46 4.32 -13.23
N MET A 260 11.30 3.96 -12.69
CA MET A 260 10.48 2.86 -13.23
C MET A 260 10.07 3.07 -14.69
N VAL A 261 9.65 4.29 -15.04
CA VAL A 261 9.21 4.66 -16.39
C VAL A 261 10.38 4.66 -17.37
N GLU A 262 11.50 5.31 -17.03
CA GLU A 262 12.68 5.35 -17.92
C GLU A 262 13.27 3.96 -18.15
N SER A 263 13.34 3.12 -17.12
CA SER A 263 13.79 1.73 -17.26
C SER A 263 12.96 0.94 -18.29
N ALA A 264 11.64 1.16 -18.37
CA ALA A 264 10.82 0.55 -19.43
C ALA A 264 11.00 1.25 -20.79
N PHE A 265 11.22 2.55 -20.81
CA PHE A 265 11.39 3.33 -22.03
C PHE A 265 12.72 3.02 -22.74
N GLU A 266 13.83 2.75 -22.02
CA GLU A 266 15.09 2.26 -22.61
C GLU A 266 14.84 1.08 -23.57
N PHE A 267 14.12 0.06 -23.10
CA PHE A 267 13.78 -1.14 -23.89
C PHE A 267 12.72 -0.86 -24.97
N ALA A 268 11.73 -0.01 -24.69
CA ALA A 268 10.69 0.32 -25.66
C ALA A 268 11.20 1.15 -26.85
N ARG A 269 12.21 2.03 -26.63
CA ARG A 269 12.92 2.77 -27.69
C ARG A 269 13.58 1.80 -28.67
N ILE A 270 14.22 0.74 -28.19
CA ILE A 270 14.81 -0.34 -29.01
C ILE A 270 13.72 -1.07 -29.81
N CYS A 271 12.64 -1.53 -29.16
CA CYS A 271 11.50 -2.15 -29.85
C CYS A 271 10.97 -1.27 -31.00
N ARG A 272 10.84 0.05 -30.78
CA ARG A 272 10.40 1.00 -31.81
C ARG A 272 11.43 1.22 -32.92
N LYS A 273 12.72 1.30 -32.61
CA LYS A 273 13.82 1.40 -33.59
C LYS A 273 13.81 0.20 -34.56
N MET A 274 13.39 -0.96 -34.09
CA MET A 274 13.27 -2.21 -34.86
C MET A 274 11.88 -2.44 -35.48
N ASP A 275 10.97 -1.46 -35.41
CA ASP A 275 9.59 -1.59 -35.89
C ASP A 275 8.87 -2.82 -35.29
N TYR A 276 9.05 -3.05 -33.99
CA TYR A 276 8.37 -4.09 -33.24
C TYR A 276 7.34 -3.46 -32.31
N HIS A 277 6.07 -3.81 -32.54
CA HIS A 277 4.92 -3.11 -31.97
C HIS A 277 3.97 -4.02 -31.17
N ASN A 278 4.22 -5.33 -31.12
CA ASN A 278 3.38 -6.30 -30.41
C ASN A 278 3.76 -6.38 -28.91
N PHE A 279 3.79 -5.24 -28.22
CA PHE A 279 4.18 -5.18 -26.82
C PHE A 279 3.30 -4.27 -25.95
N LEU A 280 3.39 -4.47 -24.65
CA LEU A 280 2.68 -3.73 -23.61
C LEU A 280 3.57 -3.51 -22.38
N PHE A 281 3.17 -2.57 -21.53
CA PHE A 281 3.91 -2.20 -20.32
C PHE A 281 3.30 -2.76 -19.03
N SER A 282 4.10 -2.82 -17.97
CA SER A 282 3.62 -2.87 -16.59
C SER A 282 4.60 -2.17 -15.65
N MET A 283 4.06 -1.43 -14.68
CA MET A 283 4.78 -0.81 -13.56
C MET A 283 4.30 -1.46 -12.26
N LYS A 284 5.11 -2.27 -11.60
CA LYS A 284 4.70 -2.96 -10.37
C LYS A 284 5.43 -2.44 -9.15
N ALA A 285 4.69 -2.10 -8.11
CA ALA A 285 5.21 -1.82 -6.77
C ALA A 285 4.34 -2.55 -5.74
N SER A 286 4.90 -2.81 -4.56
CA SER A 286 4.16 -3.28 -3.38
C SER A 286 3.51 -2.12 -2.63
N ASN A 287 3.96 -0.89 -2.84
CA ASN A 287 3.28 0.33 -2.42
C ASN A 287 2.26 0.79 -3.49
N PRO A 288 0.93 0.80 -3.22
CA PRO A 288 -0.07 1.23 -4.21
C PRO A 288 0.10 2.68 -4.67
N VAL A 289 0.61 3.58 -3.81
CA VAL A 289 0.85 5.00 -4.16
C VAL A 289 1.87 5.09 -5.31
N VAL A 290 3.04 4.48 -5.12
CA VAL A 290 4.12 4.42 -6.12
C VAL A 290 3.65 3.76 -7.41
N MET A 291 2.87 2.67 -7.31
CA MET A 291 2.30 1.99 -8.47
C MET A 291 1.40 2.93 -9.29
N VAL A 292 0.42 3.58 -8.64
CA VAL A 292 -0.53 4.47 -9.32
C VAL A 292 0.19 5.62 -10.01
N GLN A 293 1.13 6.27 -9.32
CA GLN A 293 1.97 7.32 -9.90
C GLN A 293 2.75 6.84 -11.12
N ALA A 294 3.41 5.68 -11.04
CA ALA A 294 4.23 5.15 -12.13
C ALA A 294 3.41 4.85 -13.39
N TYR A 295 2.17 4.35 -13.29
CA TYR A 295 1.30 4.18 -14.46
C TYR A 295 0.81 5.50 -15.05
N ARG A 296 0.44 6.49 -14.21
CA ARG A 296 0.02 7.81 -14.70
C ARG A 296 1.16 8.52 -15.42
N LEU A 297 2.36 8.49 -14.85
CA LEU A 297 3.58 9.03 -15.45
C LEU A 297 3.93 8.30 -16.76
N LEU A 298 3.89 6.96 -16.77
CA LEU A 298 4.08 6.14 -17.97
C LEU A 298 3.14 6.57 -19.11
N VAL A 299 1.86 6.85 -18.80
CA VAL A 299 0.89 7.29 -19.81
C VAL A 299 1.13 8.73 -20.25
N ALA A 300 1.46 9.64 -19.34
CA ALA A 300 1.83 11.01 -19.69
C ALA A 300 3.02 11.05 -20.67
N GLU A 301 4.11 10.35 -20.34
CA GLU A 301 5.28 10.22 -21.22
C GLU A 301 4.92 9.57 -22.57
N MET A 302 4.13 8.49 -22.56
CA MET A 302 3.64 7.89 -23.81
C MET A 302 2.86 8.90 -24.67
N ASN A 303 2.03 9.75 -24.06
CA ASN A 303 1.26 10.75 -24.80
C ASN A 303 2.17 11.82 -25.44
N VAL A 304 3.27 12.22 -24.80
CA VAL A 304 4.27 13.15 -25.37
C VAL A 304 4.90 12.58 -26.64
N VAL A 305 5.30 11.30 -26.61
CA VAL A 305 5.98 10.64 -27.74
C VAL A 305 5.00 10.01 -28.76
N GLY A 306 3.69 10.21 -28.59
CA GLY A 306 2.64 9.69 -29.49
C GLY A 306 2.52 8.16 -29.46
N TRP A 307 2.63 7.54 -28.29
CA TRP A 307 2.54 6.10 -28.08
C TRP A 307 1.24 5.70 -27.36
N ASP A 308 0.67 4.58 -27.78
CA ASP A 308 -0.67 4.11 -27.41
C ASP A 308 -0.64 2.64 -26.96
N TYR A 309 0.46 2.19 -26.35
CA TYR A 309 0.62 0.79 -25.93
C TYR A 309 -0.33 0.42 -24.77
N PRO A 310 -0.79 -0.86 -24.71
CA PRO A 310 -1.61 -1.34 -23.61
C PRO A 310 -0.91 -1.42 -22.26
N LEU A 311 -1.70 -1.48 -21.19
CA LEU A 311 -1.24 -1.60 -19.81
C LEU A 311 -1.65 -2.93 -19.19
N HIS A 312 -0.67 -3.69 -18.70
CA HIS A 312 -0.88 -4.75 -17.72
C HIS A 312 -0.79 -4.15 -16.31
N LEU A 313 -1.91 -4.16 -15.58
CA LEU A 313 -1.98 -3.71 -14.19
C LEU A 313 -1.74 -4.85 -13.21
N GLY A 314 -1.23 -4.49 -12.03
CA GLY A 314 -1.22 -5.39 -10.89
C GLY A 314 -0.25 -4.95 -9.81
N VAL A 315 -0.73 -4.86 -8.58
CA VAL A 315 0.12 -4.75 -7.38
C VAL A 315 1.00 -6.00 -7.29
N THR A 316 2.23 -5.85 -6.82
CA THR A 316 3.10 -6.98 -6.47
C THR A 316 3.13 -7.13 -4.96
N GLU A 317 3.29 -8.36 -4.48
CA GLU A 317 3.43 -8.69 -3.06
C GLU A 317 2.28 -8.10 -2.21
N ALA A 318 1.05 -8.32 -2.68
CA ALA A 318 -0.15 -7.76 -2.05
C ALA A 318 -0.45 -8.44 -0.70
N GLY A 319 0.05 -9.66 -0.48
CA GLY A 319 -0.29 -10.51 0.66
C GLY A 319 -1.38 -11.53 0.32
N GLU A 320 -2.14 -11.93 1.32
CA GLU A 320 -3.19 -12.96 1.24
C GLU A 320 -4.53 -12.41 1.73
N GLY A 321 -5.63 -13.11 1.44
CA GLY A 321 -6.94 -12.86 2.03
C GLY A 321 -7.52 -11.49 1.71
N GLU A 322 -8.25 -10.92 2.67
CA GLU A 322 -8.92 -9.62 2.56
C GLU A 322 -7.90 -8.46 2.40
N ASP A 323 -6.76 -8.51 3.10
CA ASP A 323 -5.68 -7.52 2.98
C ASP A 323 -5.10 -7.47 1.54
N GLY A 324 -4.81 -8.64 0.96
CA GLY A 324 -4.28 -8.74 -0.41
C GLY A 324 -5.26 -8.29 -1.49
N ARG A 325 -6.56 -8.60 -1.30
CA ARG A 325 -7.66 -8.12 -2.16
C ARG A 325 -7.82 -6.60 -2.04
N MET A 326 -7.83 -6.05 -0.82
CA MET A 326 -7.91 -4.61 -0.55
C MET A 326 -6.75 -3.85 -1.18
N LYS A 327 -5.50 -4.26 -0.91
CA LYS A 327 -4.28 -3.63 -1.43
C LYS A 327 -4.24 -3.65 -2.95
N SER A 328 -4.68 -4.75 -3.56
CA SER A 328 -4.84 -4.86 -5.01
C SER A 328 -5.93 -3.96 -5.56
N ALA A 329 -7.08 -3.85 -4.88
CA ALA A 329 -8.18 -2.98 -5.29
C ALA A 329 -7.85 -1.49 -5.18
N ILE A 330 -7.07 -1.07 -4.17
CA ILE A 330 -6.53 0.29 -4.06
C ILE A 330 -5.70 0.64 -5.32
N GLY A 331 -4.68 -0.17 -5.62
CA GLY A 331 -3.75 0.14 -6.74
C GLY A 331 -4.35 -0.05 -8.13
N ILE A 332 -5.07 -1.15 -8.37
CA ILE A 332 -5.67 -1.46 -9.68
C ILE A 332 -6.93 -0.63 -9.89
N GLY A 333 -7.80 -0.52 -8.88
CA GLY A 333 -9.07 0.19 -8.95
C GLY A 333 -8.89 1.68 -9.22
N ALA A 334 -7.92 2.35 -8.58
CA ALA A 334 -7.61 3.75 -8.85
C ALA A 334 -7.32 4.02 -10.34
N LEU A 335 -6.53 3.15 -10.97
CA LEU A 335 -6.17 3.26 -12.38
C LEU A 335 -7.37 2.96 -13.30
N LEU A 336 -8.21 1.99 -12.93
CA LEU A 336 -9.43 1.68 -13.68
C LEU A 336 -10.46 2.82 -13.63
N GLN A 337 -10.56 3.55 -12.52
CA GLN A 337 -11.42 4.74 -12.42
C GLN A 337 -10.91 5.88 -13.32
N ASP A 338 -9.58 6.01 -13.46
CA ASP A 338 -8.92 6.90 -14.42
C ASP A 338 -9.01 6.38 -15.89
N GLY A 339 -9.66 5.23 -16.13
CA GLY A 339 -9.80 4.63 -17.46
C GLY A 339 -8.55 3.93 -17.99
N LEU A 340 -7.57 3.64 -17.13
CA LEU A 340 -6.31 2.99 -17.48
C LEU A 340 -6.36 1.49 -17.18
N GLY A 341 -5.99 0.66 -18.15
CA GLY A 341 -5.88 -0.80 -17.98
C GLY A 341 -6.43 -1.59 -19.17
N ASP A 342 -5.69 -2.63 -19.59
CA ASP A 342 -6.08 -3.53 -20.67
C ASP A 342 -5.94 -5.02 -20.30
N THR A 343 -5.17 -5.33 -19.25
CA THR A 343 -5.15 -6.64 -18.60
C THR A 343 -4.74 -6.51 -17.14
N ILE A 344 -5.20 -7.42 -16.27
CA ILE A 344 -4.99 -7.37 -14.82
C ILE A 344 -4.38 -8.69 -14.34
N ARG A 345 -3.43 -8.62 -13.38
CA ARG A 345 -3.15 -9.68 -12.40
C ARG A 345 -3.15 -9.10 -10.99
N VAL A 346 -4.06 -9.58 -10.15
CA VAL A 346 -3.99 -9.52 -8.68
C VAL A 346 -2.93 -10.54 -8.25
N SER A 347 -2.01 -10.20 -7.34
CA SER A 347 -0.90 -11.08 -6.95
C SER A 347 -1.06 -11.51 -5.48
N LEU A 348 -1.64 -12.69 -5.23
CA LEU A 348 -1.96 -13.18 -3.87
C LEU A 348 -1.02 -14.31 -3.42
N THR A 349 -0.72 -14.39 -2.12
CA THR A 349 -0.08 -15.55 -1.49
C THR A 349 -1.10 -16.68 -1.25
N GLU A 350 -1.84 -17.05 -2.30
CA GLU A 350 -2.90 -18.07 -2.35
C GLU A 350 -2.69 -18.93 -3.60
N GLU A 351 -3.46 -20.02 -3.80
CA GLU A 351 -3.40 -20.75 -5.07
C GLU A 351 -3.84 -19.86 -6.27
N PRO A 352 -3.21 -19.99 -7.46
CA PRO A 352 -3.41 -19.10 -8.61
C PRO A 352 -4.87 -18.90 -9.05
N GLU A 353 -5.71 -19.90 -8.86
CA GLU A 353 -7.14 -19.89 -9.18
C GLU A 353 -7.93 -18.87 -8.34
N TYR A 354 -7.45 -18.50 -7.14
CA TYR A 354 -8.03 -17.46 -6.30
C TYR A 354 -7.66 -16.04 -6.75
N GLU A 355 -6.63 -15.85 -7.61
CA GLU A 355 -6.35 -14.54 -8.21
C GLU A 355 -7.42 -14.13 -9.25
N ILE A 356 -8.13 -15.10 -9.84
CA ILE A 356 -9.01 -14.89 -11.01
C ILE A 356 -10.29 -14.13 -10.67
N ASP A 357 -10.93 -14.45 -9.53
CA ASP A 357 -12.17 -13.79 -9.10
C ASP A 357 -11.99 -12.28 -8.83
N PRO A 358 -11.04 -11.82 -7.98
CA PRO A 358 -10.83 -10.39 -7.77
C PRO A 358 -10.34 -9.67 -9.04
N CYS A 359 -9.57 -10.33 -9.93
CA CYS A 359 -9.28 -9.78 -11.26
C CYS A 359 -10.55 -9.53 -12.07
N THR A 360 -11.48 -10.47 -12.06
CA THR A 360 -12.75 -10.41 -12.82
C THR A 360 -13.67 -9.33 -12.27
N ARG A 361 -13.80 -9.22 -10.94
CA ARG A 361 -14.58 -8.16 -10.27
C ARG A 361 -14.00 -6.77 -10.59
N LEU A 362 -12.67 -6.59 -10.50
CA LEU A 362 -11.99 -5.35 -10.88
C LEU A 362 -12.19 -5.00 -12.36
N ALA A 363 -11.95 -5.95 -13.27
CA ALA A 363 -12.15 -5.75 -14.71
C ALA A 363 -13.58 -5.32 -15.03
N LYS A 364 -14.58 -5.97 -14.42
CA LYS A 364 -16.01 -5.62 -14.55
C LYS A 364 -16.29 -4.22 -14.02
N LEU A 365 -15.77 -3.85 -12.85
CA LEU A 365 -15.92 -2.52 -12.25
C LEU A 365 -15.43 -1.41 -13.20
N GLY A 366 -14.21 -1.54 -13.72
CA GLY A 366 -13.63 -0.56 -14.65
C GLY A 366 -14.37 -0.48 -15.99
N MET A 367 -14.70 -1.64 -16.57
CA MET A 367 -15.46 -1.71 -17.83
C MET A 367 -16.88 -1.13 -17.68
N GLU A 368 -17.56 -1.38 -16.56
CA GLU A 368 -18.89 -0.81 -16.30
C GLU A 368 -18.81 0.71 -16.06
N ALA A 369 -17.82 1.17 -15.29
CA ALA A 369 -17.59 2.59 -15.06
C ALA A 369 -17.37 3.35 -16.38
N SER A 370 -16.52 2.83 -17.27
CA SER A 370 -16.31 3.43 -18.59
C SER A 370 -17.52 3.32 -19.53
N ARG A 371 -18.26 2.20 -19.51
CA ARG A 371 -19.44 2.00 -20.36
C ARG A 371 -20.59 2.95 -20.00
N LEU A 372 -20.74 3.23 -18.70
CA LEU A 372 -21.72 4.18 -18.19
C LEU A 372 -21.21 5.63 -18.17
N GLN A 373 -19.94 5.85 -18.51
CA GLN A 373 -19.22 7.13 -18.38
C GLN A 373 -19.42 7.75 -16.99
N ARG A 374 -19.18 6.96 -15.93
CA ARG A 374 -19.45 7.41 -14.56
C ARG A 374 -18.58 8.61 -14.21
N GLY A 375 -19.18 9.67 -13.69
CA GLY A 375 -18.49 10.95 -13.50
C GLY A 375 -19.32 12.00 -12.76
N VAL A 376 -18.98 13.26 -12.97
CA VAL A 376 -19.71 14.47 -12.55
C VAL A 376 -19.60 15.54 -13.65
N GLU A 377 -20.24 16.69 -13.44
CA GLU A 377 -20.09 17.85 -14.31
C GLU A 377 -18.61 18.24 -14.51
N PRO A 378 -18.21 18.68 -15.72
CA PRO A 378 -16.81 18.99 -16.03
C PRO A 378 -16.19 20.03 -15.09
N PHE A 379 -15.00 19.74 -14.59
CA PHE A 379 -14.17 20.65 -13.81
C PHE A 379 -12.68 20.49 -14.19
N GLU A 380 -11.86 21.49 -13.87
CA GLU A 380 -10.42 21.49 -14.09
C GLU A 380 -9.69 21.17 -12.78
N GLU A 381 -8.74 20.23 -12.82
CA GLU A 381 -7.91 19.89 -11.64
C GLU A 381 -6.65 20.76 -11.60
N LYS A 382 -6.66 21.81 -10.77
CA LYS A 382 -5.54 22.74 -10.59
C LYS A 382 -4.77 22.49 -9.30
N HIS A 383 -5.29 21.73 -8.35
CA HIS A 383 -4.63 21.53 -7.05
C HIS A 383 -4.13 20.10 -6.78
N ARG A 384 -4.65 19.06 -7.42
CA ARG A 384 -4.15 17.68 -7.24
C ARG A 384 -2.78 17.47 -7.90
N HIS A 385 -1.83 16.89 -7.16
CA HIS A 385 -0.52 16.47 -7.67
C HIS A 385 -0.51 14.94 -7.86
N TYR A 386 -0.52 14.48 -9.12
CA TYR A 386 -0.57 13.05 -9.46
C TYR A 386 0.80 12.46 -9.84
N PHE A 387 1.84 13.29 -9.91
CA PHE A 387 3.22 12.94 -10.26
C PHE A 387 4.20 13.04 -9.07
N ASP A 388 3.80 13.76 -8.02
CA ASP A 388 4.49 13.90 -6.74
C ASP A 388 3.42 13.78 -5.65
N PHE A 389 3.59 12.88 -4.68
CA PHE A 389 2.52 12.58 -3.71
C PHE A 389 2.67 13.49 -2.50
N GLN A 390 1.70 14.39 -2.33
CA GLN A 390 1.58 15.20 -1.14
C GLN A 390 0.19 14.99 -0.56
N ARG A 391 0.13 14.38 0.62
CA ARG A 391 -1.12 14.17 1.33
C ARG A 391 -1.67 15.53 1.78
N ARG A 392 -2.93 15.83 1.41
CA ARG A 392 -3.66 16.94 2.04
C ARG A 392 -3.92 16.56 3.50
N THR A 393 -3.52 17.41 4.43
CA THR A 393 -3.85 17.29 5.84
C THR A 393 -4.93 18.30 6.18
N GLY A 394 -6.11 17.84 6.58
CA GLY A 394 -7.13 18.72 7.12
C GLY A 394 -6.69 19.37 8.44
N GLU A 395 -7.23 20.56 8.74
CA GLU A 395 -7.07 21.21 10.03
C GLU A 395 -7.78 20.40 11.10
N LEU A 396 -6.99 19.64 11.88
CA LEU A 396 -7.51 18.77 12.92
C LEU A 396 -8.16 19.58 14.05
N PRO A 397 -9.13 19.00 14.78
CA PRO A 397 -9.90 19.74 15.76
C PRO A 397 -9.03 20.27 16.90
N SER A 398 -9.06 21.58 17.12
CA SER A 398 -8.44 22.22 18.28
C SER A 398 -9.42 22.31 19.46
N GLN A 399 -8.88 22.26 20.67
CA GLN A 399 -9.63 22.57 21.89
C GLN A 399 -9.95 24.07 21.93
N LYS A 400 -11.22 24.44 22.09
CA LYS A 400 -11.66 25.83 22.31
C LYS A 400 -11.70 26.12 23.82
N GLU A 401 -11.56 27.39 24.19
CA GLU A 401 -11.66 27.82 25.59
C GLU A 401 -13.09 27.60 26.12
N GLY A 402 -13.20 27.06 27.34
CA GLY A 402 -14.48 26.76 28.00
C GLY A 402 -15.09 25.38 27.69
N GLU A 403 -14.46 24.55 26.85
CA GLU A 403 -14.93 23.19 26.56
C GLU A 403 -14.58 22.20 27.68
N GLU A 404 -15.58 21.44 28.14
CA GLU A 404 -15.44 20.45 29.24
C GLU A 404 -14.76 19.13 28.83
N VAL A 405 -14.76 18.80 27.54
CA VAL A 405 -14.24 17.54 26.99
C VAL A 405 -13.21 17.81 25.89
N ASP A 406 -12.26 16.89 25.70
CA ASP A 406 -11.19 17.05 24.72
C ASP A 406 -11.60 16.57 23.32
N TYR A 407 -11.85 17.50 22.41
CA TYR A 407 -12.24 17.21 21.03
C TYR A 407 -11.06 16.85 20.11
N ARG A 408 -9.80 17.02 20.55
CA ARG A 408 -8.62 16.74 19.69
C ARG A 408 -8.50 15.27 19.31
N GLY A 409 -9.08 14.37 20.11
CA GLY A 409 -9.07 12.94 19.88
C GLY A 409 -10.15 12.40 18.93
N VAL A 410 -11.13 13.21 18.51
CA VAL A 410 -12.27 12.70 17.70
C VAL A 410 -11.87 12.34 16.26
N LEU A 411 -10.71 12.83 15.80
CA LEU A 411 -10.06 12.46 14.55
C LEU A 411 -8.60 12.09 14.81
N HIS A 412 -8.02 11.27 13.93
CA HIS A 412 -6.64 10.85 13.99
C HIS A 412 -5.84 11.42 12.81
N ARG A 413 -4.70 12.06 13.10
CA ARG A 413 -3.84 12.72 12.10
C ARG A 413 -3.44 11.79 10.95
N ASP A 414 -3.17 10.51 11.26
CA ASP A 414 -2.71 9.52 10.29
C ASP A 414 -3.87 8.81 9.58
N GLY A 415 -5.12 9.25 9.76
CA GLY A 415 -6.31 8.65 9.16
C GLY A 415 -7.30 8.17 10.23
N SER A 416 -8.52 8.67 10.16
CA SER A 416 -9.58 8.40 11.14
C SER A 416 -10.47 7.23 10.69
N VAL A 417 -10.92 6.40 11.64
CA VAL A 417 -11.97 5.40 11.38
C VAL A 417 -13.22 5.77 12.14
N LEU A 418 -14.34 5.85 11.41
CA LEU A 418 -15.68 6.09 11.93
C LEU A 418 -16.53 4.83 11.82
N MET A 419 -17.43 4.62 12.78
CA MET A 419 -18.35 3.46 12.80
C MET A 419 -19.74 3.81 13.31
N SER A 420 -20.75 3.06 12.85
CA SER A 420 -22.15 3.24 13.21
C SER A 420 -22.51 2.34 14.39
N VAL A 421 -23.11 2.90 15.44
CA VAL A 421 -23.46 2.17 16.67
C VAL A 421 -24.97 2.22 16.88
N THR A 422 -25.55 1.06 17.19
CA THR A 422 -26.98 0.89 17.45
C THR A 422 -27.30 0.93 18.95
N LEU A 423 -28.55 1.27 19.28
CA LEU A 423 -29.07 1.18 20.65
C LEU A 423 -28.96 -0.24 21.25
N GLN A 424 -28.94 -1.28 20.42
CA GLN A 424 -28.77 -2.66 20.88
C GLN A 424 -27.35 -2.93 21.37
N GLN A 425 -26.32 -2.39 20.70
CA GLN A 425 -24.93 -2.53 21.13
C GLN A 425 -24.65 -1.77 22.44
N LEU A 426 -25.29 -0.61 22.65
CA LEU A 426 -25.19 0.16 23.90
C LEU A 426 -25.70 -0.60 25.14
N LYS A 427 -26.49 -1.68 24.99
CA LYS A 427 -26.96 -2.51 26.11
C LYS A 427 -25.87 -3.39 26.72
N ASN A 428 -24.76 -3.63 26.00
CA ASN A 428 -23.59 -4.30 26.53
C ASN A 428 -22.33 -3.44 26.29
N PRO A 429 -22.06 -2.46 27.18
CA PRO A 429 -20.98 -1.49 26.99
C PRO A 429 -19.60 -2.14 26.86
N GLU A 430 -19.29 -3.17 27.65
CA GLU A 430 -17.97 -3.83 27.61
C GLU A 430 -17.73 -4.54 26.27
N LEU A 431 -18.76 -5.20 25.71
CA LEU A 431 -18.67 -5.79 24.38
C LEU A 431 -18.49 -4.70 23.32
N LEU A 432 -19.26 -3.61 23.37
CA LEU A 432 -19.12 -2.47 22.46
C LEU A 432 -17.70 -1.88 22.52
N TYR A 433 -17.15 -1.67 23.71
CA TYR A 433 -15.80 -1.14 23.90
C TYR A 433 -14.72 -2.06 23.32
N LYS A 434 -14.87 -3.39 23.47
CA LYS A 434 -13.99 -4.37 22.81
C LYS A 434 -14.15 -4.33 21.29
N SER A 435 -15.39 -4.26 20.77
CA SER A 435 -15.66 -4.17 19.33
C SER A 435 -15.11 -2.90 18.68
N LEU A 436 -15.09 -1.77 19.41
CA LEU A 436 -14.44 -0.50 19.02
C LEU A 436 -12.90 -0.55 19.11
N ALA A 437 -12.33 -1.69 19.53
CA ALA A 437 -10.91 -1.88 19.81
C ALA A 437 -10.33 -0.85 20.79
N THR A 438 -11.08 -0.52 21.84
CA THR A 438 -10.57 0.23 23.00
C THR A 438 -9.83 -0.70 23.96
N LYS A 439 -8.84 -0.17 24.68
CA LYS A 439 -8.23 -0.87 25.81
C LYS A 439 -9.08 -0.69 27.06
N LEU A 440 -9.53 -1.78 27.67
CA LEU A 440 -10.26 -1.72 28.94
C LEU A 440 -9.31 -1.68 30.13
N ILE A 441 -9.58 -0.78 31.08
CA ILE A 441 -8.93 -0.75 32.40
C ILE A 441 -10.04 -0.53 33.43
N VAL A 442 -10.33 -1.55 34.25
CA VAL A 442 -11.40 -1.53 35.26
C VAL A 442 -12.76 -1.08 34.67
N GLY A 443 -13.11 -1.61 33.50
CA GLY A 443 -14.37 -1.30 32.80
C GLY A 443 -14.49 0.11 32.20
N MET A 444 -13.41 0.89 32.22
CA MET A 444 -13.28 2.15 31.45
C MET A 444 -12.57 1.88 30.12
N PRO A 445 -13.10 2.34 28.97
CA PRO A 445 -12.42 2.27 27.69
C PRO A 445 -11.32 3.34 27.60
N PHE A 446 -10.24 3.05 26.89
CA PHE A 446 -9.18 4.00 26.53
C PHE A 446 -8.80 3.82 25.05
N LYS A 447 -8.41 4.91 24.39
CA LYS A 447 -7.93 4.84 23.01
C LYS A 447 -6.55 4.20 22.92
N ASP A 448 -6.37 3.44 21.85
CA ASP A 448 -5.14 2.82 21.37
C ASP A 448 -5.05 3.02 19.84
N LEU A 449 -3.95 2.60 19.21
CA LEU A 449 -3.69 2.86 17.79
C LEU A 449 -4.73 2.23 16.85
N ALA A 450 -5.36 1.12 17.25
CA ALA A 450 -6.42 0.44 16.50
C ALA A 450 -7.86 0.86 16.92
N THR A 451 -8.01 1.83 17.82
CA THR A 451 -9.34 2.27 18.29
C THR A 451 -10.05 3.18 17.28
N VAL A 452 -11.35 2.97 17.13
CA VAL A 452 -12.28 3.83 16.37
C VAL A 452 -12.31 5.24 16.95
N ASP A 453 -12.22 6.28 16.11
CA ASP A 453 -12.03 7.66 16.57
C ASP A 453 -13.34 8.39 16.85
N THR A 454 -14.38 8.11 16.06
CA THR A 454 -15.72 8.69 16.21
C THR A 454 -16.78 7.64 15.89
N ILE A 455 -17.88 7.64 16.64
CA ILE A 455 -19.06 6.81 16.37
C ILE A 455 -20.24 7.67 15.90
N LEU A 456 -21.08 7.14 15.01
CA LEU A 456 -22.38 7.70 14.67
C LEU A 456 -23.48 6.95 15.45
N LEU A 457 -24.28 7.69 16.21
CA LEU A 457 -25.52 7.20 16.82
C LEU A 457 -26.70 7.76 16.02
N ARG A 458 -27.25 6.94 15.11
CA ARG A 458 -28.42 7.32 14.28
C ARG A 458 -29.70 7.52 15.11
N GLU A 459 -29.76 6.88 16.27
CA GLU A 459 -30.79 7.08 17.30
C GLU A 459 -30.10 7.30 18.65
N LEU A 460 -30.60 8.26 19.43
CA LEU A 460 -30.22 8.46 20.81
C LEU A 460 -31.17 7.72 21.76
N PRO A 461 -30.64 7.10 22.83
CA PRO A 461 -31.46 6.53 23.88
C PRO A 461 -32.18 7.65 24.67
N PRO A 462 -33.31 7.36 25.34
CA PRO A 462 -34.03 8.33 26.17
C PRO A 462 -33.13 9.05 27.19
N VAL A 463 -33.50 10.27 27.60
CA VAL A 463 -32.66 11.14 28.48
C VAL A 463 -32.30 10.45 29.81
N GLU A 464 -33.21 9.68 30.38
CA GLU A 464 -33.03 8.95 31.65
C GLU A 464 -32.47 7.53 31.47
N ASP A 465 -32.06 7.14 30.25
CA ASP A 465 -31.60 5.79 29.97
C ASP A 465 -30.16 5.55 30.46
N LYS A 466 -29.97 4.46 31.22
CA LYS A 466 -28.67 4.08 31.79
C LYS A 466 -27.58 3.86 30.74
N SER A 467 -27.94 3.51 29.51
CA SER A 467 -27.00 3.35 28.39
C SER A 467 -26.27 4.66 28.02
N ARG A 468 -26.81 5.84 28.39
CA ARG A 468 -26.12 7.12 28.22
C ARG A 468 -24.81 7.22 28.99
N LEU A 469 -24.66 6.48 30.10
CA LEU A 469 -23.38 6.38 30.80
C LEU A 469 -22.29 5.75 29.93
N ALA A 470 -22.65 4.80 29.05
CA ALA A 470 -21.69 4.19 28.13
C ALA A 470 -21.22 5.18 27.08
N ILE A 471 -22.15 5.97 26.52
CA ILE A 471 -21.83 7.03 25.57
C ILE A 471 -20.94 8.10 26.23
N LYS A 472 -21.27 8.52 27.45
CA LYS A 472 -20.45 9.48 28.22
C LYS A 472 -19.01 8.97 28.40
N ARG A 473 -18.82 7.69 28.75
CA ARG A 473 -17.47 7.11 28.92
C ARG A 473 -16.63 7.14 27.65
N LEU A 474 -17.24 7.06 26.47
CA LEU A 474 -16.53 7.22 25.18
C LEU A 474 -16.10 8.67 24.97
N ILE A 475 -16.98 9.64 25.23
CA ILE A 475 -16.69 11.08 25.15
C ILE A 475 -15.58 11.47 26.15
N ASP A 476 -15.64 10.93 27.38
CA ASP A 476 -14.65 11.17 28.45
C ASP A 476 -13.21 10.73 28.05
N VAL A 477 -13.07 9.85 27.06
CA VAL A 477 -11.77 9.41 26.50
C VAL A 477 -11.54 9.85 25.05
N SER A 478 -12.22 10.95 24.66
CA SER A 478 -12.06 11.61 23.37
C SER A 478 -12.41 10.76 22.14
N ILE A 479 -13.29 9.77 22.30
CA ILE A 479 -13.97 9.15 21.15
C ILE A 479 -15.16 10.05 20.81
N GLY A 480 -15.17 10.56 19.58
CA GLY A 480 -16.24 11.44 19.13
C GLY A 480 -17.58 10.72 19.05
N VAL A 481 -18.67 11.43 19.31
CA VAL A 481 -20.03 10.92 19.18
C VAL A 481 -20.79 11.87 18.26
N LEU A 482 -21.08 11.42 17.04
CA LEU A 482 -21.94 12.10 16.08
C LEU A 482 -23.40 11.67 16.27
N THR A 483 -24.31 12.64 16.16
CA THR A 483 -25.75 12.45 16.28
C THR A 483 -26.48 13.25 15.20
N PRO A 484 -27.59 12.77 14.61
CA PRO A 484 -28.42 13.59 13.73
C PRO A 484 -29.02 14.80 14.47
N LEU A 485 -29.19 15.92 13.76
CA LEU A 485 -29.79 17.15 14.30
C LEU A 485 -31.15 16.90 14.98
N SER A 486 -32.02 16.10 14.36
CA SER A 486 -33.35 15.76 14.88
C SER A 486 -33.29 15.03 16.23
N GLU A 487 -32.36 14.11 16.39
CA GLU A 487 -32.15 13.36 17.64
C GLU A 487 -31.56 14.25 18.74
N GLN A 488 -30.60 15.12 18.40
CA GLN A 488 -30.02 16.04 19.37
C GLN A 488 -31.02 17.11 19.86
N LEU A 489 -31.94 17.57 19.00
CA LEU A 489 -32.99 18.52 19.40
C LEU A 489 -34.09 17.88 20.25
N THR A 490 -34.37 16.58 20.06
CA THR A 490 -35.45 15.88 20.78
C THR A 490 -34.99 15.14 22.03
N LYS A 491 -33.75 14.65 22.06
CA LYS A 491 -33.15 13.89 23.16
C LYS A 491 -31.73 14.38 23.48
N PRO A 492 -31.50 15.66 23.83
CA PRO A 492 -30.17 16.25 23.92
C PRO A 492 -29.13 15.39 24.65
N LEU A 493 -27.98 15.16 24.01
CA LEU A 493 -26.83 14.47 24.59
C LEU A 493 -25.68 15.47 24.77
N PRO A 494 -25.32 15.85 26.02
CA PRO A 494 -24.21 16.78 26.26
C PRO A 494 -22.91 16.33 25.60
N ASN A 495 -22.15 17.28 25.06
CA ASN A 495 -20.84 17.09 24.43
C ASN A 495 -20.81 16.16 23.20
N ALA A 496 -21.97 15.74 22.68
CA ALA A 496 -22.06 15.11 21.37
C ALA A 496 -21.88 16.15 20.24
N MET A 497 -21.24 15.72 19.17
CA MET A 497 -21.16 16.46 17.91
C MET A 497 -22.43 16.21 17.09
N VAL A 498 -22.87 17.20 16.32
CA VAL A 498 -24.10 17.10 15.53
C VAL A 498 -23.79 17.02 14.04
N LEU A 499 -24.27 15.98 13.40
CA LEU A 499 -24.25 15.82 11.94
C LEU A 499 -25.45 16.57 11.35
N VAL A 500 -25.17 17.47 10.40
CA VAL A 500 -26.16 18.24 9.65
C VAL A 500 -25.95 18.07 8.15
N THR A 501 -27.02 18.08 7.37
CA THR A 501 -26.96 18.24 5.91
C THR A 501 -26.63 19.69 5.51
N LEU A 502 -26.22 19.91 4.26
CA LEU A 502 -26.08 21.27 3.70
C LEU A 502 -27.39 22.08 3.79
N ASP A 503 -28.55 21.43 3.67
CA ASP A 503 -29.87 22.07 3.81
C ASP A 503 -30.17 22.50 5.26
N GLU A 504 -29.91 21.64 6.24
CA GLU A 504 -30.04 21.97 7.67
C GLU A 504 -29.02 23.03 8.13
N PHE A 505 -27.85 23.05 7.49
CA PHE A 505 -26.85 24.09 7.71
C PHE A 505 -27.30 25.43 7.12
N SER A 506 -27.66 25.48 5.83
CA SER A 506 -28.04 26.70 5.11
C SER A 506 -29.35 27.32 5.63
N SER A 507 -30.35 26.52 5.96
CA SER A 507 -31.60 26.97 6.61
C SER A 507 -31.39 27.52 8.02
N GLY A 508 -30.24 27.24 8.65
CA GLY A 508 -29.94 27.66 10.01
C GLY A 508 -30.63 26.82 11.09
N ALA A 509 -31.18 25.64 10.77
CA ALA A 509 -31.85 24.76 11.74
C ALA A 509 -30.93 24.37 12.91
N HIS A 510 -29.63 24.22 12.63
CA HIS A 510 -28.59 23.98 13.64
C HIS A 510 -28.48 25.07 14.73
N LYS A 511 -28.99 26.30 14.49
CA LYS A 511 -28.95 27.41 15.47
C LYS A 511 -29.92 27.22 16.65
N LEU A 512 -30.76 26.18 16.60
CA LEU A 512 -31.57 25.73 17.73
C LEU A 512 -30.77 24.94 18.77
N LEU A 513 -29.55 24.50 18.44
CA LEU A 513 -28.65 23.80 19.35
C LEU A 513 -28.03 24.77 20.38
N PRO A 514 -27.58 24.27 21.54
CA PRO A 514 -26.80 25.06 22.50
C PRO A 514 -25.56 25.69 21.86
N ALA A 515 -25.24 26.93 22.25
CA ALA A 515 -24.03 27.61 21.81
C ALA A 515 -22.77 26.78 22.15
N GLY A 516 -21.82 26.70 21.21
CA GLY A 516 -20.61 25.88 21.33
C GLY A 516 -20.75 24.44 20.87
N THR A 517 -21.95 23.97 20.50
CA THR A 517 -22.13 22.62 19.93
C THR A 517 -21.30 22.46 18.64
N ARG A 518 -20.42 21.44 18.61
CA ARG A 518 -19.58 21.13 17.44
C ARG A 518 -20.42 20.49 16.34
N LEU A 519 -20.29 21.00 15.11
CA LEU A 519 -21.01 20.51 13.93
C LEU A 519 -20.09 19.70 13.02
N ALA A 520 -20.63 18.67 12.39
CA ALA A 520 -20.08 18.03 11.20
C ALA A 520 -21.10 18.17 10.06
N ILE A 521 -20.64 18.35 8.82
CA ILE A 521 -21.54 18.52 7.66
C ILE A 521 -21.45 17.28 6.77
N THR A 522 -22.59 16.68 6.43
CA THR A 522 -22.68 15.65 5.38
C THR A 522 -23.06 16.27 4.04
N LEU A 523 -22.38 15.82 2.99
CA LEU A 523 -22.54 16.24 1.59
C LEU A 523 -22.06 15.13 0.65
N ARG A 524 -22.37 15.23 -0.64
CA ARG A 524 -22.15 14.21 -1.68
C ARG A 524 -20.92 14.48 -2.56
N GLY A 525 -20.55 15.74 -2.74
CA GLY A 525 -19.45 16.22 -3.59
C GLY A 525 -19.86 16.56 -5.04
N ASP A 526 -21.07 16.19 -5.45
CA ASP A 526 -21.66 16.52 -6.76
C ASP A 526 -22.60 17.75 -6.73
N GLU A 527 -22.75 18.42 -5.59
CA GLU A 527 -23.58 19.64 -5.45
C GLU A 527 -23.07 20.82 -6.28
N PRO A 528 -23.95 21.70 -6.79
CA PRO A 528 -23.58 22.99 -7.37
C PRO A 528 -22.60 23.79 -6.50
N TYR A 529 -21.68 24.53 -7.12
CA TYR A 529 -20.68 25.31 -6.36
C TYR A 529 -21.33 26.46 -5.56
N GLU A 530 -22.51 26.91 -5.98
CA GLU A 530 -23.36 27.87 -5.29
C GLU A 530 -23.87 27.33 -3.95
N GLU A 531 -24.16 26.03 -3.85
CA GLU A 531 -24.57 25.38 -2.60
C GLU A 531 -23.35 25.17 -1.69
N LEU A 532 -22.22 24.71 -2.25
CA LEU A 532 -20.95 24.57 -1.52
C LEU A 532 -20.37 25.93 -1.03
N ALA A 533 -20.86 27.07 -1.53
CA ALA A 533 -20.49 28.41 -1.05
C ALA A 533 -20.77 28.60 0.45
N ILE A 534 -21.77 27.90 1.01
CA ILE A 534 -22.14 28.01 2.42
C ILE A 534 -21.02 27.53 3.36
N LEU A 535 -20.15 26.62 2.91
CA LEU A 535 -19.04 26.07 3.70
C LEU A 535 -18.03 27.14 4.14
N LYS A 536 -17.92 28.26 3.41
CA LYS A 536 -17.06 29.40 3.74
C LYS A 536 -17.43 30.08 5.06
N ASN A 537 -18.66 29.87 5.53
CA ASN A 537 -19.20 30.44 6.77
C ASN A 537 -19.32 29.38 7.89
N SER A 538 -18.67 28.22 7.74
CA SER A 538 -18.77 27.09 8.66
C SER A 538 -17.51 26.93 9.51
N ASP A 539 -17.69 26.65 10.81
CA ASP A 539 -16.64 26.18 11.72
C ASP A 539 -16.75 24.67 12.01
N ALA A 540 -17.36 23.92 11.08
CA ALA A 540 -17.55 22.48 11.20
C ALA A 540 -16.23 21.73 11.42
N ILE A 541 -16.28 20.72 12.28
CA ILE A 541 -15.14 19.93 12.75
C ILE A 541 -14.65 18.91 11.71
N MET A 542 -15.54 18.51 10.79
CA MET A 542 -15.27 17.59 9.68
C MET A 542 -16.39 17.65 8.63
N LEU A 543 -16.09 17.18 7.42
CA LEU A 543 -17.05 16.88 6.37
C LEU A 543 -17.19 15.36 6.21
N LEU A 544 -18.41 14.85 6.10
CA LEU A 544 -18.71 13.45 5.75
C LEU A 544 -19.14 13.39 4.29
N LEU A 545 -18.31 12.76 3.45
CA LEU A 545 -18.57 12.59 2.03
C LEU A 545 -19.44 11.34 1.78
N ASP A 546 -20.74 11.53 1.87
CA ASP A 546 -21.77 10.50 1.67
C ASP A 546 -22.39 10.63 0.28
N LEU A 547 -21.88 9.86 -0.68
CA LEU A 547 -22.51 9.68 -1.99
C LEU A 547 -23.26 8.33 -2.02
N PRO A 548 -24.61 8.33 -2.00
CA PRO A 548 -25.41 7.12 -2.05
C PRO A 548 -25.15 6.29 -3.30
N ARG A 549 -25.02 4.96 -3.15
CA ARG A 549 -24.81 4.00 -4.25
C ARG A 549 -26.05 3.78 -5.16
N THR A 550 -27.08 4.61 -5.03
CA THR A 550 -28.32 4.53 -5.82
C THR A 550 -28.16 5.09 -7.23
N ASP A 551 -27.34 6.12 -7.42
CA ASP A 551 -27.02 6.65 -8.74
C ASP A 551 -25.88 5.83 -9.39
N LYS A 552 -26.15 5.28 -10.58
CA LYS A 552 -25.19 4.45 -11.33
C LYS A 552 -24.35 5.24 -12.33
N LYS A 553 -24.61 6.54 -12.49
CA LYS A 553 -23.86 7.48 -13.34
C LYS A 553 -22.93 8.38 -12.53
N VAL A 554 -23.31 8.80 -11.32
CA VAL A 554 -22.38 9.60 -10.49
C VAL A 554 -21.22 8.72 -10.03
N SER A 555 -19.98 9.20 -10.19
CA SER A 555 -18.79 8.50 -9.69
C SER A 555 -18.27 9.17 -8.42
N ARG A 556 -18.15 8.40 -7.33
CA ARG A 556 -17.57 8.84 -6.06
C ARG A 556 -16.19 9.47 -6.23
N VAL A 557 -15.30 8.84 -7.01
CA VAL A 557 -13.93 9.34 -7.23
C VAL A 557 -13.94 10.74 -7.86
N HIS A 558 -14.82 10.95 -8.85
CA HIS A 558 -14.88 12.21 -9.59
C HIS A 558 -15.60 13.31 -8.79
N ALA A 559 -16.69 12.98 -8.07
CA ALA A 559 -17.36 13.88 -7.13
C ALA A 559 -16.42 14.33 -6.00
N SER A 560 -15.63 13.40 -5.44
CA SER A 560 -14.64 13.69 -4.42
C SER A 560 -13.57 14.64 -4.95
N ARG A 561 -12.94 14.34 -6.10
CA ARG A 561 -11.93 15.21 -6.72
C ARG A 561 -12.47 16.62 -6.97
N ARG A 562 -13.71 16.73 -7.48
CA ARG A 562 -14.40 18.01 -7.69
C ARG A 562 -14.59 18.81 -6.39
N LEU A 563 -14.99 18.14 -5.31
CA LEU A 563 -15.09 18.75 -3.99
C LEU A 563 -13.72 19.21 -3.47
N PHE A 564 -12.68 18.36 -3.53
CA PHE A 564 -11.35 18.73 -3.04
C PHE A 564 -10.76 19.91 -3.82
N GLU A 565 -10.95 19.95 -5.14
CA GLU A 565 -10.57 21.11 -5.97
C GLU A 565 -11.28 22.39 -5.48
N TYR A 566 -12.59 22.34 -5.24
CA TYR A 566 -13.34 23.47 -4.67
C TYR A 566 -12.84 23.87 -3.26
N LEU A 567 -12.56 22.90 -2.39
CA LEU A 567 -12.02 23.17 -1.06
C LEU A 567 -10.65 23.84 -1.15
N GLN A 568 -9.76 23.39 -2.04
CA GLN A 568 -8.42 23.94 -2.22
C GLN A 568 -8.44 25.34 -2.87
N GLU A 569 -9.24 25.56 -3.93
CA GLU A 569 -9.45 26.88 -4.53
C GLU A 569 -9.93 27.94 -3.52
N ASN A 570 -10.71 27.51 -2.52
CA ASN A 570 -11.30 28.38 -1.51
C ASN A 570 -10.58 28.33 -0.15
N GLN A 571 -9.42 27.66 -0.06
CA GLN A 571 -8.58 27.56 1.14
C GLN A 571 -9.31 26.94 2.36
N LEU A 572 -10.25 26.03 2.10
CA LEU A 572 -11.07 25.35 3.10
C LEU A 572 -10.39 24.04 3.55
N ASN A 573 -9.81 24.08 4.75
CA ASN A 573 -8.96 23.00 5.27
C ASN A 573 -9.74 21.94 6.08
N PHE A 574 -11.06 21.80 5.93
CA PHE A 574 -11.83 20.80 6.67
C PHE A 574 -11.25 19.37 6.52
N PRO A 575 -11.15 18.59 7.61
CA PRO A 575 -10.95 17.14 7.50
C PRO A 575 -12.13 16.50 6.76
N VAL A 576 -11.85 15.62 5.79
CA VAL A 576 -12.89 14.96 4.97
C VAL A 576 -12.87 13.46 5.19
N ILE A 577 -13.99 12.90 5.65
CA ILE A 577 -14.18 11.48 5.88
C ILE A 577 -14.97 10.86 4.72
N HIS A 578 -14.42 9.83 4.09
CA HIS A 578 -15.12 9.10 3.03
C HIS A 578 -16.16 8.17 3.64
N HIS A 579 -17.45 8.47 3.45
CA HIS A 579 -18.56 7.69 4.00
C HIS A 579 -19.16 6.78 2.94
N LEU A 580 -18.95 5.47 3.06
CA LEU A 580 -19.41 4.45 2.13
C LEU A 580 -20.50 3.60 2.78
N GLN A 581 -21.74 3.79 2.31
CA GLN A 581 -22.89 2.98 2.68
C GLN A 581 -23.14 1.89 1.63
N TYR A 582 -23.24 0.65 2.09
CA TYR A 582 -23.50 -0.53 1.26
C TYR A 582 -24.91 -1.06 1.45
N PRO A 583 -25.61 -1.48 0.38
CA PRO A 583 -26.91 -2.10 0.49
C PRO A 583 -26.81 -3.50 1.13
N SER A 584 -27.94 -3.95 1.68
CA SER A 584 -28.11 -5.36 2.07
C SER A 584 -27.87 -6.30 0.87
N GLY A 585 -27.28 -7.47 1.14
CA GLY A 585 -26.89 -8.46 0.15
C GLY A 585 -25.52 -8.22 -0.52
N THR A 586 -24.76 -7.20 -0.11
CA THR A 586 -23.39 -6.97 -0.63
C THR A 586 -22.44 -8.08 -0.15
N GLU A 587 -21.71 -8.74 -1.05
CA GLU A 587 -20.67 -9.73 -0.68
C GLU A 587 -19.42 -9.05 -0.07
N ARG A 588 -18.68 -9.76 0.80
CA ARG A 588 -17.46 -9.22 1.43
C ARG A 588 -16.41 -8.77 0.39
N ASP A 589 -16.15 -9.59 -0.62
CA ASP A 589 -15.17 -9.27 -1.67
C ASP A 589 -15.63 -8.10 -2.54
N ASP A 590 -16.93 -7.95 -2.83
CA ASP A 590 -17.46 -6.76 -3.53
C ASP A 590 -17.31 -5.49 -2.69
N LEU A 591 -17.54 -5.58 -1.38
CA LEU A 591 -17.32 -4.46 -0.45
C LEU A 591 -15.85 -4.06 -0.43
N VAL A 592 -14.93 -5.01 -0.19
CA VAL A 592 -13.48 -4.78 -0.17
C VAL A 592 -12.99 -4.17 -1.49
N ILE A 593 -13.39 -4.76 -2.64
CA ILE A 593 -12.92 -4.33 -3.95
C ILE A 593 -13.48 -2.95 -4.32
N SER A 594 -14.76 -2.69 -4.08
CA SER A 594 -15.34 -1.37 -4.38
C SER A 594 -14.82 -0.29 -3.44
N ALA A 595 -14.62 -0.58 -2.15
CA ALA A 595 -14.13 0.38 -1.18
C ALA A 595 -12.68 0.81 -1.49
N GLY A 596 -11.80 -0.17 -1.78
CA GLY A 596 -10.45 0.10 -2.26
C GLY A 596 -10.42 0.84 -3.59
N SER A 597 -11.29 0.46 -4.54
CA SER A 597 -11.38 1.10 -5.87
C SER A 597 -12.03 2.49 -5.87
N GLU A 598 -12.60 2.95 -4.76
CA GLU A 598 -13.27 4.26 -4.66
C GLU A 598 -12.62 5.15 -3.61
N ALA A 599 -12.72 4.80 -2.32
CA ALA A 599 -12.11 5.57 -1.25
C ALA A 599 -10.59 5.37 -1.21
N GLY A 600 -10.12 4.13 -1.36
CA GLY A 600 -8.69 3.84 -1.45
C GLY A 600 -8.01 4.59 -2.59
N ALA A 601 -8.67 4.68 -3.75
CA ALA A 601 -8.21 5.46 -4.91
C ALA A 601 -8.04 6.96 -4.63
N LEU A 602 -8.83 7.53 -3.71
CA LEU A 602 -8.74 8.93 -3.30
C LEU A 602 -7.67 9.14 -2.23
N LEU A 603 -7.54 8.19 -1.29
CA LEU A 603 -6.53 8.24 -0.25
C LEU A 603 -5.10 8.13 -0.82
N VAL A 604 -4.86 7.29 -1.85
CA VAL A 604 -3.58 7.27 -2.59
C VAL A 604 -3.37 8.46 -3.52
N ASP A 605 -4.41 9.27 -3.76
CA ASP A 605 -4.31 10.59 -4.39
C ASP A 605 -4.06 11.71 -3.36
N GLY A 606 -3.94 11.37 -2.06
CA GLY A 606 -3.75 12.32 -0.97
C GLY A 606 -5.03 13.05 -0.55
N LEU A 607 -6.20 12.58 -1.01
CA LEU A 607 -7.50 13.22 -0.86
C LEU A 607 -8.36 12.50 0.20
N GLY A 608 -8.21 12.90 1.46
CA GLY A 608 -9.07 12.48 2.57
C GLY A 608 -8.32 12.22 3.87
N ASP A 609 -9.08 12.29 4.97
CA ASP A 609 -8.58 12.27 6.35
C ASP A 609 -9.14 11.08 7.16
N GLY A 610 -9.99 10.25 6.56
CA GLY A 610 -10.52 9.03 7.18
C GLY A 610 -11.58 8.32 6.37
N ILE A 611 -12.11 7.22 6.94
CA ILE A 611 -13.10 6.33 6.33
C ILE A 611 -14.22 6.05 7.32
N PHE A 612 -15.46 6.03 6.84
CA PHE A 612 -16.62 5.50 7.52
C PHE A 612 -17.27 4.43 6.63
N LEU A 613 -17.27 3.16 7.08
CA LEU A 613 -17.94 2.05 6.39
C LEU A 613 -19.22 1.65 7.12
N GLU A 614 -20.32 1.52 6.38
CA GLU A 614 -21.56 0.90 6.85
C GLU A 614 -22.04 -0.15 5.85
N ALA A 615 -22.28 -1.37 6.31
CA ALA A 615 -22.96 -2.41 5.57
C ALA A 615 -23.83 -3.24 6.54
N PRO A 616 -25.15 -3.34 6.33
CA PRO A 616 -26.07 -3.83 7.36
C PRO A 616 -25.95 -5.33 7.68
N ASP A 617 -25.48 -6.13 6.73
CA ASP A 617 -25.40 -7.60 6.86
C ASP A 617 -24.02 -8.10 7.27
N HIS A 618 -23.07 -7.20 7.54
CA HIS A 618 -21.71 -7.55 7.95
C HIS A 618 -21.46 -7.24 9.42
N ASP A 619 -20.63 -8.06 10.04
CA ASP A 619 -20.27 -7.89 11.43
C ASP A 619 -19.37 -6.65 11.65
N PHE A 620 -19.41 -6.14 12.89
CA PHE A 620 -18.70 -4.94 13.30
C PHE A 620 -17.18 -5.11 13.22
N GLU A 621 -16.67 -6.32 13.41
CA GLU A 621 -15.23 -6.58 13.35
C GLU A 621 -14.71 -6.47 11.93
N PHE A 622 -15.34 -7.14 10.96
CA PHE A 622 -15.03 -7.05 9.53
C PHE A 622 -15.04 -5.61 9.02
N LEU A 623 -16.05 -4.81 9.36
CA LEU A 623 -16.10 -3.41 8.93
C LEU A 623 -14.96 -2.57 9.52
N ARG A 624 -14.61 -2.80 10.80
CA ARG A 624 -13.48 -2.14 11.47
C ARG A 624 -12.14 -2.54 10.85
N THR A 625 -11.89 -3.84 10.68
CA THR A 625 -10.62 -4.35 10.12
C THR A 625 -10.47 -3.94 8.65
N THR A 626 -11.55 -3.92 7.87
CA THR A 626 -11.57 -3.43 6.49
C THR A 626 -11.20 -1.94 6.41
N ALA A 627 -11.76 -1.10 7.30
CA ALA A 627 -11.45 0.33 7.33
C ALA A 627 -9.97 0.59 7.68
N PHE A 628 -9.44 -0.05 8.73
CA PHE A 628 -8.02 0.07 9.08
C PHE A 628 -7.08 -0.53 8.01
N GLY A 629 -7.44 -1.69 7.44
CA GLY A 629 -6.69 -2.31 6.34
C GLY A 629 -6.60 -1.42 5.11
N MET A 630 -7.66 -0.65 4.81
CA MET A 630 -7.63 0.34 3.74
C MET A 630 -6.70 1.52 4.06
N LEU A 631 -6.75 2.08 5.28
CA LEU A 631 -5.81 3.14 5.70
C LEU A 631 -4.35 2.67 5.63
N GLN A 632 -4.05 1.46 6.12
CA GLN A 632 -2.72 0.85 6.07
C GLN A 632 -2.26 0.61 4.62
N GLY A 633 -3.15 0.08 3.76
CA GLY A 633 -2.90 -0.11 2.33
C GLY A 633 -2.66 1.20 1.56
N CYS A 634 -3.23 2.32 2.03
CA CYS A 634 -3.02 3.67 1.48
C CYS A 634 -1.83 4.42 2.10
N ARG A 635 -0.98 3.77 2.90
CA ARG A 635 0.18 4.38 3.59
C ARG A 635 -0.20 5.49 4.58
N MET A 636 -1.34 5.35 5.25
CA MET A 636 -1.86 6.31 6.22
C MET A 636 -1.65 5.83 7.67
N ARG A 637 -2.55 5.01 8.21
CA ARG A 637 -2.49 4.52 9.61
C ARG A 637 -2.17 3.04 9.65
N ASN A 638 -1.01 2.71 10.20
CA ASN A 638 -0.59 1.31 10.41
C ASN A 638 -1.05 0.87 11.82
N THR A 639 -1.95 -0.11 11.91
CA THR A 639 -2.50 -0.58 13.19
C THR A 639 -2.04 -1.98 13.59
N LYS A 640 -1.45 -2.72 12.65
CA LYS A 640 -0.89 -4.06 12.80
C LYS A 640 0.43 -4.13 12.03
N THR A 641 1.16 -5.22 12.21
CA THR A 641 2.33 -5.54 11.39
C THR A 641 1.93 -5.61 9.91
N GLU A 642 2.73 -5.02 9.02
CA GLU A 642 2.55 -5.21 7.57
C GLU A 642 3.35 -6.43 7.10
N TYR A 643 2.71 -7.25 6.27
CA TYR A 643 3.36 -8.37 5.60
C TYR A 643 3.49 -8.09 4.09
N VAL A 644 4.72 -8.15 3.59
CA VAL A 644 5.04 -8.06 2.16
C VAL A 644 5.43 -9.46 1.68
N SER A 645 4.41 -10.30 1.43
CA SER A 645 4.60 -11.68 1.01
C SER A 645 4.52 -11.82 -0.51
N CYS A 646 5.42 -12.59 -1.13
CA CYS A 646 5.32 -12.87 -2.56
C CYS A 646 4.13 -13.79 -2.87
N PRO A 647 3.56 -13.79 -4.09
CA PRO A 647 2.41 -14.65 -4.45
C PRO A 647 2.78 -16.13 -4.63
N SER A 648 3.97 -16.55 -4.20
CA SER A 648 4.65 -17.75 -4.66
C SER A 648 4.84 -17.83 -6.19
N CYS A 649 5.65 -18.80 -6.63
CA CYS A 649 5.92 -19.18 -8.01
C CYS A 649 6.78 -20.46 -8.01
N GLY A 650 6.99 -21.09 -9.16
CA GLY A 650 7.91 -22.24 -9.32
C GLY A 650 9.40 -22.01 -9.01
N ARG A 651 9.76 -20.89 -8.35
CA ARG A 651 11.10 -20.58 -7.81
C ARG A 651 11.16 -20.71 -6.28
N THR A 652 10.00 -20.82 -5.64
CA THR A 652 9.83 -20.77 -4.20
C THR A 652 10.47 -21.99 -3.55
N LEU A 653 11.21 -21.78 -2.46
CA LEU A 653 12.08 -22.79 -1.84
C LEU A 653 11.49 -23.44 -0.57
N PHE A 654 10.26 -23.08 -0.19
CA PHE A 654 9.54 -23.52 1.01
C PHE A 654 8.04 -23.24 0.89
N ASP A 655 7.21 -23.85 1.75
CA ASP A 655 5.79 -23.47 1.77
C ASP A 655 5.62 -22.05 2.31
N LEU A 656 5.30 -21.12 1.40
CA LEU A 656 5.20 -19.70 1.71
C LEU A 656 3.94 -19.36 2.50
N GLN A 657 2.88 -20.17 2.39
CA GLN A 657 1.63 -19.97 3.14
C GLN A 657 1.83 -20.41 4.59
N GLU A 658 2.40 -21.60 4.81
CA GLU A 658 2.72 -22.13 6.15
C GLU A 658 3.67 -21.18 6.91
N ILE A 659 4.78 -20.77 6.29
CA ILE A 659 5.74 -19.86 6.92
C ILE A 659 5.16 -18.45 7.11
N SER A 660 4.31 -17.96 6.19
CA SER A 660 3.61 -16.68 6.40
C SER A 660 2.69 -16.75 7.60
N ALA A 661 1.94 -17.84 7.77
CA ALA A 661 1.07 -18.04 8.93
C ALA A 661 1.86 -18.10 10.25
N GLU A 662 2.96 -18.87 10.30
CA GLU A 662 3.81 -18.99 11.51
C GLU A 662 4.40 -17.63 11.94
N ILE A 663 4.90 -16.85 10.98
CA ILE A 663 5.43 -15.51 11.24
C ILE A 663 4.29 -14.58 11.70
N ARG A 664 3.11 -14.64 11.08
CA ARG A 664 1.94 -13.80 11.42
C ARG A 664 1.42 -14.06 12.82
N GLU A 665 1.27 -15.32 13.22
CA GLU A 665 0.86 -15.73 14.56
C GLU A 665 1.78 -15.09 15.62
N LYS A 666 3.10 -15.21 15.43
CA LYS A 666 4.08 -14.72 16.39
C LYS A 666 4.34 -13.21 16.33
N THR A 667 3.95 -12.48 15.27
CA THR A 667 4.37 -11.08 15.07
C THR A 667 3.27 -10.07 14.75
N SER A 668 2.01 -10.46 14.53
CA SER A 668 0.93 -9.56 14.05
C SER A 668 0.59 -8.38 14.95
N HIS A 669 0.92 -8.48 16.24
CA HIS A 669 0.67 -7.49 17.28
C HIS A 669 1.69 -6.34 17.32
N LEU A 670 2.59 -6.21 16.33
CA LEU A 670 3.68 -5.23 16.30
C LEU A 670 3.33 -4.03 15.37
N PRO A 671 2.59 -3.01 15.86
CA PRO A 671 2.19 -1.89 15.02
C PRO A 671 3.40 -1.14 14.46
N GLY A 672 3.33 -0.80 13.17
CA GLY A 672 4.41 -0.08 12.50
C GLY A 672 5.69 -0.89 12.30
N VAL A 673 5.65 -2.22 12.40
CA VAL A 673 6.69 -3.11 11.90
C VAL A 673 6.25 -3.69 10.55
N SER A 674 7.17 -3.71 9.59
CA SER A 674 6.95 -4.29 8.26
C SER A 674 7.91 -5.46 8.02
N ILE A 675 7.36 -6.61 7.63
CA ILE A 675 8.07 -7.88 7.46
C ILE A 675 7.82 -8.40 6.04
N ALA A 676 8.89 -8.53 5.26
CA ALA A 676 8.83 -9.17 3.95
C ALA A 676 9.09 -10.68 4.06
N ILE A 677 8.29 -11.48 3.35
CA ILE A 677 8.37 -12.94 3.36
C ILE A 677 8.48 -13.42 1.90
N MET A 678 9.69 -13.83 1.52
CA MET A 678 10.08 -13.97 0.11
C MET A 678 10.54 -15.40 -0.19
N GLY A 679 9.73 -16.10 -0.99
CA GLY A 679 9.95 -17.52 -1.33
C GLY A 679 11.28 -17.84 -2.01
N CYS A 680 11.94 -16.86 -2.63
CA CYS A 680 13.25 -17.06 -3.26
C CYS A 680 14.11 -15.78 -3.25
N ILE A 681 15.42 -15.97 -3.35
CA ILE A 681 16.37 -14.86 -3.40
C ILE A 681 16.15 -13.95 -4.61
N VAL A 682 15.65 -14.42 -5.76
CA VAL A 682 15.74 -13.71 -7.07
C VAL A 682 15.20 -12.28 -7.04
N ASN A 683 13.93 -12.10 -6.65
CA ASN A 683 13.37 -10.76 -6.50
C ASN A 683 13.35 -10.27 -5.04
N GLY A 684 13.39 -11.20 -4.06
CA GLY A 684 13.09 -10.91 -2.64
C GLY A 684 13.78 -9.68 -2.06
N PRO A 685 15.13 -9.56 -2.13
CA PRO A 685 15.87 -8.41 -1.60
C PRO A 685 15.53 -7.07 -2.22
N GLY A 686 15.00 -7.09 -3.45
CA GLY A 686 14.51 -5.92 -4.14
C GLY A 686 13.08 -5.58 -3.74
N GLU A 687 12.17 -6.55 -3.83
CA GLU A 687 10.74 -6.36 -3.59
C GLU A 687 10.40 -6.10 -2.10
N MET A 688 11.36 -6.34 -1.19
CA MET A 688 11.32 -5.94 0.22
C MET A 688 11.94 -4.56 0.53
N ALA A 689 12.28 -3.74 -0.46
CA ALA A 689 12.95 -2.44 -0.28
C ALA A 689 12.31 -1.55 0.80
N ASP A 690 10.98 -1.61 0.92
CA ASP A 690 10.16 -0.79 1.82
C ASP A 690 9.88 -1.47 3.19
N ALA A 691 10.48 -2.64 3.47
CA ALA A 691 10.24 -3.41 4.70
C ALA A 691 11.38 -3.25 5.73
N ASP A 692 11.04 -3.18 7.02
CA ASP A 692 12.01 -3.13 8.12
C ASP A 692 12.86 -4.41 8.20
N PHE A 693 12.21 -5.57 8.04
CA PHE A 693 12.83 -6.89 8.17
C PHE A 693 12.46 -7.79 6.98
N GLY A 694 13.39 -8.67 6.59
CA GLY A 694 13.17 -9.64 5.51
C GLY A 694 13.49 -11.07 5.92
N TYR A 695 12.60 -11.99 5.55
CA TYR A 695 12.77 -13.45 5.60
C TYR A 695 12.81 -13.95 4.16
N VAL A 696 13.98 -14.41 3.68
CA VAL A 696 14.18 -14.73 2.26
C VAL A 696 14.77 -16.12 2.08
N GLY A 697 14.17 -16.91 1.18
CA GLY A 697 14.71 -18.21 0.77
C GLY A 697 16.04 -18.06 0.04
N GLY A 698 17.15 -18.37 0.70
CA GLY A 698 18.51 -18.30 0.14
C GLY A 698 18.90 -19.57 -0.62
N ALA A 699 18.53 -20.73 -0.10
CA ALA A 699 18.70 -22.05 -0.72
C ALA A 699 17.68 -23.05 -0.13
N PRO A 700 17.49 -24.26 -0.71
CA PRO A 700 16.59 -25.27 -0.13
C PRO A 700 16.91 -25.54 1.35
N GLY A 701 15.89 -25.44 2.23
CA GLY A 701 16.05 -25.58 3.68
C GLY A 701 16.85 -24.45 4.38
N LYS A 702 17.11 -23.33 3.68
CA LYS A 702 18.01 -22.26 4.15
C LYS A 702 17.45 -20.85 3.93
N ILE A 703 17.40 -20.09 5.02
CA ILE A 703 16.86 -18.74 5.07
C ILE A 703 17.98 -17.72 5.33
N ASP A 704 17.92 -16.61 4.60
CA ASP A 704 18.69 -15.39 4.86
C ASP A 704 17.76 -14.36 5.51
N LEU A 705 18.22 -13.70 6.58
CA LEU A 705 17.49 -12.63 7.26
C LEU A 705 18.11 -11.27 6.99
N TYR A 706 17.25 -10.26 6.87
CA TYR A 706 17.61 -8.91 6.45
C TYR A 706 17.06 -7.85 7.39
N VAL A 707 17.72 -6.69 7.40
CA VAL A 707 17.22 -5.42 7.95
C VAL A 707 17.30 -4.38 6.84
N GLY A 708 16.14 -3.88 6.40
CA GLY A 708 16.02 -3.18 5.12
C GLY A 708 16.63 -4.01 3.98
N LYS A 709 17.45 -3.37 3.13
CA LYS A 709 18.17 -4.04 2.02
C LYS A 709 19.41 -4.84 2.46
N THR A 710 19.80 -4.83 3.74
CA THR A 710 21.06 -5.42 4.24
C THR A 710 20.89 -6.84 4.78
N VAL A 711 21.66 -7.81 4.27
CA VAL A 711 21.72 -9.18 4.81
C VAL A 711 22.42 -9.16 6.17
N VAL A 712 21.75 -9.59 7.24
CA VAL A 712 22.33 -9.60 8.61
C VAL A 712 22.67 -11.01 9.12
N LYS A 713 21.93 -12.04 8.68
CA LYS A 713 22.19 -13.45 8.99
C LYS A 713 21.98 -14.26 7.71
N ARG A 714 22.84 -15.26 7.46
CA ARG A 714 22.81 -16.07 6.22
C ARG A 714 22.69 -17.56 6.52
N ALA A 715 22.04 -18.28 5.62
CA ALA A 715 21.92 -19.75 5.62
C ALA A 715 21.48 -20.35 6.97
N ILE A 716 20.56 -19.67 7.66
CA ILE A 716 19.91 -20.20 8.86
C ILE A 716 19.11 -21.45 8.46
N ALA A 717 19.11 -22.48 9.29
CA ALA A 717 18.21 -23.61 9.13
C ALA A 717 16.76 -23.14 9.27
N MET A 718 15.87 -23.57 8.37
CA MET A 718 14.49 -23.08 8.26
C MET A 718 13.72 -23.22 9.58
N GLU A 719 13.94 -24.33 10.27
CA GLU A 719 13.35 -24.72 11.55
C GLU A 719 13.73 -23.78 12.71
N GLN A 720 14.73 -22.92 12.51
CA GLN A 720 15.21 -21.91 13.47
C GLN A 720 15.03 -20.47 12.96
N ALA A 721 14.58 -20.30 11.72
CA ALA A 721 14.61 -19.00 11.04
C ALA A 721 13.56 -18.02 11.60
N THR A 722 12.36 -18.51 11.95
CA THR A 722 11.29 -17.67 12.49
C THR A 722 11.64 -17.13 13.89
N ASP A 723 12.20 -17.98 14.76
CA ASP A 723 12.66 -17.53 16.08
C ASP A 723 13.90 -16.61 15.97
N ALA A 724 14.77 -16.85 14.98
CA ALA A 724 15.91 -15.96 14.68
C ALA A 724 15.49 -14.59 14.12
N LEU A 725 14.34 -14.51 13.43
CA LEU A 725 13.69 -13.27 13.00
C LEU A 725 13.08 -12.53 14.19
N ILE A 726 12.37 -13.22 15.08
CA ILE A 726 11.82 -12.62 16.32
C ILE A 726 12.93 -12.05 17.18
N GLN A 727 14.04 -12.77 17.34
CA GLN A 727 15.20 -12.24 18.05
C GLN A 727 15.79 -11.03 17.34
N LEU A 728 15.87 -11.03 16.00
CA LEU A 728 16.35 -9.88 15.23
C LEU A 728 15.47 -8.63 15.43
N ILE A 729 14.14 -8.78 15.49
CA ILE A 729 13.19 -7.69 15.77
C ILE A 729 13.39 -7.15 17.20
N LYS A 730 13.62 -8.03 18.18
CA LYS A 730 13.96 -7.68 19.56
C LYS A 730 15.29 -6.92 19.66
N ASP A 731 16.33 -7.41 18.97
CA ASP A 731 17.66 -6.80 18.94
C ASP A 731 17.64 -5.36 18.38
N HIS A 732 16.66 -5.04 17.53
CA HIS A 732 16.44 -3.70 16.95
C HIS A 732 15.44 -2.84 17.74
N GLY A 733 14.96 -3.30 18.91
CA GLY A 733 14.04 -2.53 19.75
C GLY A 733 12.64 -2.31 19.16
N ARG A 734 12.25 -3.10 18.15
CA ARG A 734 10.93 -3.01 17.47
C ARG A 734 9.92 -4.03 17.97
N TRP A 735 10.27 -4.78 19.02
CA TRP A 735 9.38 -5.74 19.69
C TRP A 735 8.59 -5.07 20.82
N VAL A 736 7.29 -5.35 20.86
CA VAL A 736 6.39 -5.07 21.98
C VAL A 736 5.79 -6.40 22.38
N ASP A 737 5.75 -6.74 23.66
CA ASP A 737 5.14 -8.01 24.08
C ASP A 737 3.65 -8.02 23.75
N PRO A 738 3.09 -9.17 23.31
CA PRO A 738 1.67 -9.27 23.00
C PRO A 738 0.83 -8.89 24.22
N PRO A 739 -0.36 -8.28 24.03
CA PRO A 739 -1.27 -8.01 25.13
C PRO A 739 -1.55 -9.32 25.86
N LYS A 740 -1.36 -9.32 27.18
CA LYS A 740 -1.70 -10.49 28.01
C LYS A 740 -3.18 -10.78 27.82
N GLU A 741 -3.51 -12.01 27.49
CA GLU A 741 -4.89 -12.49 27.59
C GLU A 741 -5.32 -12.34 29.06
N GLU A 742 -6.35 -11.54 29.29
CA GLU A 742 -7.05 -11.50 30.57
C GLU A 742 -8.02 -12.70 30.58
N GLU A 743 -7.72 -13.71 31.41
CA GLU A 743 -8.56 -14.90 31.66
C GLU A 743 -9.98 -14.54 32.15
#